data_AF-A0A1Y3R4S9-F1
#
_entry.id   AF-A0A1Y3R4S9-F1
#
_cell.length_a   1.000
_cell.length_b   1.000
_cell.length_c   1.000
_cell.angle_alpha   90.00
_cell.angle_beta   90.00
_cell.angle_gamma   90.00
#
_symmetry.space_group_name_H-M   'P 1'
#
loop_
_entity.id
_entity.type
_entity.pdbx_description
1 polymer ?
#
loop_
_entity_poly.entity_id
_entity_poly.type
_entity_poly.pdbx_seq_one_letter_code
_entity_poly.pdbx_strand_id
1 'polypeptide(L)'
;MRIRWLPVLLLCLLLTGCSAAASGGYLIPEAEGSGAYSEVLLPFLSGYTLQDGEDTLYAEVARGNAVACFDVQAIPAMTRGVGRYWYPHVTATVVLAVDRTRTDAVITGWNSLRESGVSAGMSSFSVVRNMLAMGALSYGLDWEDPTKQDALDYLEDLHRNGGFELDGADAPVLICLDYEAAAWNQNGENYEIIVPEEGTLSYRMGLLSDVPLMLEPGLDEALLSAGLPLAGGERPSGFPTDYRSTHTLEGKDYDRFLTLAGDSSRDLRRQVFHTRLYTTADMREHILSALLIATVILLWKGTVTHRMIRRDVRRVVDVLGWLMVGWLMLRLFKYQLPQESTLCRLCWYGYYLFQLALPVALLYLTEILDRGEGEKQLVRPLWPPLAVYILSVLLVLTNDLHQLVFRFTPGGNWASDYQYGPGFWAVMAFSLLFLAFALWNLLRKGRGSPSRRGRVLPLLFCGGLLAYLAAYIQRVPLAWESDITVNICILSVLFFETVLHGGLIPVNIQYQRLFASAPIGLTLLDEDGRTVLSSHGARPISRSVWQRLRTDIQQPLLRDRDTQLHAVPVRSGMAVWQEDLSQTNRLRREIQDVQTRLEAANALLREEGEVKKRLLAAETNRALFEQLDRDMERRITSLVRLIEALPETEQSKGLTAYITLCLCHIKRRCNLFFLARQGEPLPGDELSMYLDELAELARYAGLQALIRCGQRNGLEIRSASLCYDFAFETIAWALKEKASPLMGYLETEGACLVFRFLPGGDPGRWQLSEELTAAVTAMGGQISCKDLDDAFGICMTIPLGGEACG
;
A
#
# COMPACT_ATOMS: atom_id res chain seq x y z
N MET A 1 7.23 11.29 16.74
CA MET A 1 8.33 11.60 15.78
C MET A 1 9.62 11.08 16.37
N ARG A 2 10.41 10.28 15.63
CA ARG A 2 11.63 9.63 16.18
C ARG A 2 12.78 10.63 16.28
N ILE A 3 13.44 10.61 17.44
CA ILE A 3 14.68 11.27 17.86
C ILE A 3 15.85 10.80 16.97
N ARG A 4 15.83 11.16 15.67
CA ARG A 4 16.90 10.81 14.71
C ARG A 4 17.56 12.03 14.07
N TRP A 5 17.02 13.22 14.31
CA TRP A 5 17.57 14.48 13.79
C TRP A 5 18.26 15.32 14.87
N LEU A 6 18.08 14.96 16.16
CA LEU A 6 18.78 15.59 17.28
C LEU A 6 20.32 15.54 17.15
N PRO A 7 20.96 14.43 16.73
CA PRO A 7 22.42 14.39 16.63
C PRO A 7 22.96 15.23 15.46
N VAL A 8 22.17 15.45 14.41
CA VAL A 8 22.56 16.32 13.27
C VAL A 8 22.45 17.79 13.65
N LEU A 9 21.40 18.17 14.39
CA LEU A 9 21.25 19.51 14.96
C LEU A 9 22.31 19.79 16.04
N LEU A 10 22.67 18.80 16.87
CA LEU A 10 23.78 18.92 17.82
C LEU A 10 25.14 19.01 17.11
N LEU A 11 25.35 18.30 16.00
CA LEU A 11 26.59 18.40 15.22
C LEU A 11 26.73 19.77 14.55
N CYS A 12 25.63 20.36 14.06
CA CYS A 12 25.63 21.73 13.54
C CYS A 12 25.88 22.79 14.64
N LEU A 13 25.41 22.57 15.87
CA LEU A 13 25.69 23.44 17.02
C LEU A 13 27.11 23.26 17.60
N LEU A 14 27.69 22.07 17.46
CA LEU A 14 29.06 21.76 17.91
C LEU A 14 30.14 22.21 16.91
N LEU A 15 29.80 22.35 15.63
CA LEU A 15 30.73 22.82 14.59
C LEU A 15 30.83 24.36 14.48
N THR A 16 29.99 25.12 15.19
CA THR A 16 30.07 26.59 15.28
C THR A 16 30.83 27.08 16.53
N GLY A 17 31.45 26.18 17.30
CA GLY A 17 32.04 26.49 18.60
C GLY A 17 33.47 25.96 18.76
N CYS A 18 34.35 26.24 17.80
CA CYS A 18 35.79 26.08 18.00
C CYS A 18 36.47 27.44 17.75
N SER A 19 36.46 28.30 18.77
CA SER A 19 37.35 29.45 18.82
C SER A 19 38.78 28.93 18.94
N ALA A 20 39.52 28.96 17.83
CA ALA A 20 40.96 28.78 17.88
C ALA A 20 41.55 29.92 18.73
N ALA A 21 42.17 29.57 19.85
CA ALA A 21 42.99 30.50 20.61
C ALA A 21 44.26 30.77 19.79
N ALA A 22 44.20 31.79 18.92
CA ALA A 22 45.39 32.33 18.26
C ALA A 22 46.00 33.38 19.18
N SER A 23 47.26 33.14 19.59
CA SER A 23 48.01 33.93 20.54
C SER A 23 48.72 35.13 19.89
N GLY A 24 47.98 35.96 19.16
CA GLY A 24 48.43 37.22 18.59
C GLY A 24 47.22 38.11 18.28
N GLY A 25 47.25 39.37 18.71
CA GLY A 25 46.18 40.31 18.39
C GLY A 25 46.32 40.79 16.96
N TYR A 26 45.24 40.76 16.18
CA TYR A 26 45.23 41.30 14.81
C TYR A 26 44.55 42.67 14.76
N LEU A 27 45.05 43.55 13.90
CA LEU A 27 44.38 44.79 13.53
C LEU A 27 43.58 44.55 12.25
N ILE A 28 42.25 44.61 12.35
CA ILE A 28 41.33 44.31 11.27
C ILE A 28 40.78 45.62 10.67
N PRO A 29 41.09 45.96 9.40
CA PRO A 29 40.46 47.07 8.69
C PRO A 29 39.06 46.66 8.18
N GLU A 30 38.02 46.82 9.00
CA GLU A 30 36.66 46.40 8.65
C GLU A 30 35.91 47.45 7.81
N ALA A 31 36.16 48.74 8.05
CA ALA A 31 35.50 49.81 7.31
C ALA A 31 36.19 50.05 5.96
N GLU A 32 35.41 50.13 4.88
CA GLU A 32 35.95 50.51 3.57
C GLU A 32 36.64 51.88 3.65
N GLY A 33 37.84 51.98 3.09
CA GLY A 33 38.69 53.17 3.21
C GLY A 33 39.47 53.28 4.53
N SER A 34 39.38 52.31 5.45
CA SER A 34 40.19 52.29 6.68
C SER A 34 41.57 51.67 6.50
N GLY A 35 41.91 51.14 5.32
CA GLY A 35 43.21 50.51 5.06
C GLY A 35 44.39 51.48 5.27
N ALA A 36 44.32 52.66 4.64
CA ALA A 36 45.34 53.70 4.82
C ALA A 36 45.45 54.16 6.29
N TYR A 37 44.32 54.28 6.99
CA TYR A 37 44.29 54.57 8.42
C TYR A 37 44.96 53.47 9.25
N SER A 38 44.66 52.20 8.98
CA SER A 38 45.23 51.06 9.68
C SER A 38 46.73 50.89 9.41
N GLU A 39 47.20 51.20 8.19
CA GLU A 39 48.62 51.21 7.84
C GLU A 39 49.40 52.28 8.61
N VAL A 40 48.84 53.49 8.74
CA VAL A 40 49.45 54.58 9.52
C VAL A 40 49.45 54.28 11.01
N LEU A 41 48.42 53.57 11.50
CA LEU A 41 48.26 53.24 12.91
C LEU A 41 49.14 52.05 13.36
N LEU A 42 49.42 51.09 12.48
CA LEU A 42 50.12 49.85 12.81
C LEU A 42 51.47 50.06 13.55
N PRO A 43 52.34 51.01 13.16
CA PRO A 43 53.60 51.27 13.87
C PRO A 43 53.42 51.72 15.32
N PHE A 44 52.26 52.32 15.65
CA PHE A 44 51.94 52.85 16.97
C PHE A 44 51.17 51.85 17.86
N LEU A 45 50.84 50.68 17.32
CA LEU A 45 50.09 49.63 18.01
C LEU A 45 50.95 48.37 18.17
N SER A 46 51.79 48.37 19.20
CA SER A 46 52.73 47.28 19.46
C SER A 46 52.05 45.92 19.71
N GLY A 47 52.57 44.86 19.11
CA GLY A 47 52.06 43.49 19.28
C GLY A 47 50.87 43.12 18.40
N TYR A 48 50.47 43.99 17.47
CA TYR A 48 49.44 43.72 16.47
C TYR A 48 50.02 43.62 15.07
N THR A 49 49.40 42.79 14.23
CA THR A 49 49.70 42.71 12.79
C THR A 49 48.43 42.96 11.99
N LEU A 50 48.56 43.63 10.85
CA LEU A 50 47.44 43.86 9.94
C LEU A 50 46.99 42.54 9.32
N GLN A 51 45.70 42.24 9.38
CA GLN A 51 45.09 41.09 8.73
C GLN A 51 43.72 41.49 8.20
N ASP A 52 43.37 41.01 7.01
CA ASP A 52 42.03 41.21 6.47
C ASP A 52 41.00 40.45 7.32
N GLY A 53 39.85 41.07 7.55
CA GLY A 53 38.77 40.46 8.35
C GLY A 53 38.25 39.18 7.69
N GLU A 54 38.21 38.09 8.45
CA GLU A 54 37.62 36.82 7.99
C GLU A 54 36.15 36.66 8.40
N ASP A 55 35.69 37.45 9.38
CA ASP A 55 34.38 37.37 9.99
C ASP A 55 33.85 38.78 10.30
N THR A 56 32.61 38.89 10.78
CA THR A 56 32.00 40.19 11.11
C THR A 56 32.77 40.94 12.21
N LEU A 57 32.71 42.27 12.18
CA LEU A 57 33.18 43.15 13.28
C LEU A 57 32.92 42.58 14.69
N TYR A 58 31.71 42.07 14.94
CA TYR A 58 31.36 41.53 16.26
C TYR A 58 32.14 40.27 16.62
N ALA A 59 32.34 39.38 15.65
CA ALA A 59 33.09 38.14 15.84
C ALA A 59 34.58 38.42 16.02
N GLU A 60 35.14 39.35 15.25
CA GLU A 60 36.55 39.72 15.35
C GLU A 60 36.89 40.39 16.69
N VAL A 61 36.06 41.32 17.16
CA VAL A 61 36.23 41.92 18.50
C VAL A 61 36.12 40.86 19.60
N ALA A 62 35.17 39.92 19.47
CA ALA A 62 34.99 38.83 20.45
C ALA A 62 36.16 37.83 20.46
N ARG A 63 36.92 37.72 19.36
CA ARG A 63 38.16 36.93 19.28
C ARG A 63 39.37 37.62 19.93
N GLY A 64 39.20 38.88 20.37
CA GLY A 64 40.26 39.68 20.98
C GLY A 64 41.06 40.54 19.99
N ASN A 65 40.59 40.66 18.75
CA ASN A 65 41.22 41.52 17.75
C ASN A 65 40.81 42.98 17.94
N ALA A 66 41.68 43.90 17.50
CA ALA A 66 41.37 45.32 17.41
C ALA A 66 40.77 45.61 16.03
N VAL A 67 39.59 46.22 15.98
CA VAL A 67 38.88 46.45 14.71
C VAL A 67 38.78 47.94 14.43
N ALA A 68 39.24 48.35 13.25
CA ALA A 68 39.08 49.71 12.74
C ALA A 68 37.68 49.88 12.13
N CYS A 69 36.88 50.78 12.70
CA CYS A 69 35.50 51.02 12.28
C CYS A 69 35.06 52.47 12.57
N PHE A 70 33.82 52.82 12.21
CA PHE A 70 33.21 54.11 12.56
C PHE A 70 32.44 54.03 13.89
N ASP A 71 32.29 55.17 14.57
CA ASP A 71 31.50 55.33 15.80
C ASP A 71 30.06 54.80 15.68
N VAL A 72 29.41 55.00 14.53
CA VAL A 72 28.08 54.45 14.22
C VAL A 72 28.02 52.92 14.18
N GLN A 73 29.17 52.25 14.08
CA GLN A 73 29.30 50.80 14.25
C GLN A 73 29.76 50.46 15.67
N ALA A 74 30.74 51.21 16.20
CA ALA A 74 31.38 50.92 17.48
C ALA A 74 30.46 51.17 18.69
N ILE A 75 29.84 52.34 18.78
CA ILE A 75 29.00 52.71 19.93
C ILE A 75 27.80 51.75 20.07
N PRO A 76 27.06 51.43 19.00
CA PRO A 76 25.99 50.42 19.08
C PRO A 76 26.48 48.99 19.35
N ALA A 77 27.72 48.65 18.96
CA ALA A 77 28.30 47.36 19.32
C ALA A 77 28.59 47.28 20.83
N MET A 78 29.15 48.36 21.40
CA MET A 78 29.42 48.46 22.83
C MET A 78 28.12 48.40 23.66
N THR A 79 27.04 49.07 23.23
CA THR A 79 25.75 48.99 23.94
C THR A 79 25.15 47.59 23.93
N ARG A 80 25.48 46.77 22.91
CA ARG A 80 25.11 45.35 22.80
C ARG A 80 26.09 44.41 23.52
N GLY A 81 27.10 44.94 24.21
CA GLY A 81 28.06 44.19 25.00
C GLY A 81 29.22 43.60 24.19
N VAL A 82 29.50 44.12 22.99
CA VAL A 82 30.63 43.71 22.14
C VAL A 82 31.64 44.85 22.03
N GLY A 83 32.85 44.61 22.54
CA GLY A 83 33.88 45.64 22.69
C GLY A 83 33.64 46.47 23.95
N ARG A 84 34.72 46.72 24.71
CA ARG A 84 34.69 47.48 25.97
C ARG A 84 35.35 48.84 25.85
N TYR A 85 36.23 48.99 24.87
CA TYR A 85 37.05 50.18 24.69
C TYR A 85 36.90 50.71 23.27
N TRP A 86 36.70 52.02 23.15
CA TRP A 86 36.60 52.74 21.89
C TRP A 86 37.61 53.89 21.87
N TYR A 87 38.46 53.90 20.84
CA TYR A 87 39.54 54.88 20.65
C TYR A 87 39.31 55.63 19.33
N PRO A 88 38.61 56.78 19.34
CA PRO A 88 38.42 57.60 18.15
C PRO A 88 39.70 58.39 17.82
N HIS A 89 40.13 58.34 16.57
CA HIS A 89 41.36 59.01 16.13
C HIS A 89 41.13 59.97 14.96
N VAL A 90 40.29 59.60 14.01
CA VAL A 90 40.07 60.34 12.77
C VAL A 90 38.63 60.84 12.69
N THR A 91 38.43 62.07 12.21
CA THR A 91 37.10 62.56 11.84
C THR A 91 36.90 62.48 10.33
N ALA A 92 35.72 62.04 9.94
CA ALA A 92 35.33 61.82 8.56
C ALA A 92 34.00 62.51 8.30
N THR A 93 33.99 63.52 7.43
CA THR A 93 32.78 64.31 7.13
C THR A 93 32.24 63.95 5.77
N VAL A 94 30.93 63.75 5.64
CA VAL A 94 30.31 63.59 4.32
C VAL A 94 30.23 64.94 3.62
N VAL A 95 30.77 65.02 2.41
CA VAL A 95 30.91 66.24 1.60
C VAL A 95 30.51 65.99 0.15
N LEU A 96 30.40 67.08 -0.61
CA LEU A 96 30.26 67.05 -2.05
C LEU A 96 31.62 67.38 -2.69
N ALA A 97 32.25 66.40 -3.34
CA ALA A 97 33.45 66.61 -4.12
C ALA A 97 33.07 66.93 -5.57
N VAL A 98 33.37 68.15 -6.02
CA VAL A 98 32.99 68.63 -7.35
C VAL A 98 34.22 68.69 -8.25
N ASP A 99 34.21 67.90 -9.32
CA ASP A 99 35.28 67.93 -10.31
C ASP A 99 35.15 69.18 -11.19
N ARG A 100 35.99 70.17 -10.92
CA ARG A 100 36.02 71.45 -11.65
C ARG A 100 36.55 71.33 -13.07
N THR A 101 37.09 70.17 -13.46
CA THR A 101 37.44 69.92 -14.87
C THR A 101 36.23 69.49 -15.69
N ARG A 102 35.15 69.06 -15.04
CA ARG A 102 33.96 68.48 -15.68
C ARG A 102 32.69 69.29 -15.53
N THR A 103 32.58 70.13 -14.49
CA THR A 103 31.43 71.00 -14.29
C THR A 103 31.78 72.34 -13.66
N ASP A 104 31.20 73.41 -14.21
CA ASP A 104 31.29 74.78 -13.69
C ASP A 104 30.06 75.16 -12.84
N ALA A 105 29.19 74.20 -12.50
CA ALA A 105 27.99 74.46 -11.72
C ALA A 105 28.34 74.99 -10.32
N VAL A 106 27.57 75.99 -9.86
CA VAL A 106 27.72 76.54 -8.51
C VAL A 106 27.01 75.62 -7.54
N ILE A 107 27.77 74.83 -6.81
CA ILE A 107 27.29 73.90 -5.79
C ILE A 107 27.80 74.39 -4.44
N THR A 108 26.89 74.65 -3.50
CA THR A 108 27.18 75.07 -2.13
C THR A 108 26.67 74.07 -1.08
N GLY A 109 25.80 73.14 -1.49
CA GLY A 109 25.16 72.17 -0.61
C GLY A 109 24.09 71.33 -1.30
N TRP A 110 23.25 70.65 -0.52
CA TRP A 110 22.28 69.67 -1.04
C TRP A 110 21.26 70.30 -1.98
N ASN A 111 20.64 71.43 -1.62
CA ASN A 111 19.62 72.05 -2.45
C ASN A 111 20.21 72.59 -3.76
N SER A 112 21.39 73.22 -3.70
CA SER A 112 22.08 73.69 -4.91
C SER A 112 22.44 72.54 -5.86
N LEU A 113 22.82 71.37 -5.33
CA LEU A 113 23.07 70.17 -6.14
C LEU A 113 21.78 69.72 -6.83
N ARG A 114 20.66 69.65 -6.10
CA ARG A 114 19.35 69.29 -6.66
C ARG A 114 18.91 70.24 -7.77
N GLU A 115 19.06 71.55 -7.56
CA GLU A 115 18.66 72.58 -8.53
C GLU A 115 19.58 72.64 -9.75
N SER A 116 20.87 72.29 -9.59
CA SER A 116 21.86 72.36 -10.67
C SER A 116 21.58 71.37 -11.82
N GLY A 117 20.91 70.25 -11.55
CA GLY A 117 20.68 69.17 -12.51
C GLY A 117 21.96 68.43 -12.93
N VAL A 118 23.08 68.62 -12.22
CA VAL A 118 24.34 67.94 -12.50
C VAL A 118 24.30 66.49 -12.00
N SER A 119 24.91 65.58 -12.74
CA SER A 119 25.04 64.17 -12.33
C SER A 119 25.89 64.03 -11.07
N ALA A 120 25.36 63.25 -10.14
CA ALA A 120 25.97 62.97 -8.86
C ALA A 120 26.16 61.47 -8.67
N GLY A 121 27.24 61.07 -8.02
CA GLY A 121 27.54 59.67 -7.70
C GLY A 121 27.84 59.49 -6.22
N MET A 122 27.67 58.27 -5.71
CA MET A 122 28.34 57.87 -4.47
C MET A 122 29.73 57.31 -4.81
N SER A 123 30.74 57.62 -3.99
CA SER A 123 32.11 57.15 -4.20
C SER A 123 32.33 55.66 -3.90
N SER A 124 31.37 55.01 -3.24
CA SER A 124 31.46 53.61 -2.82
C SER A 124 30.07 52.98 -2.75
N PHE A 125 30.02 51.67 -3.04
CA PHE A 125 28.81 50.84 -2.95
C PHE A 125 28.71 50.06 -1.62
N SER A 126 29.62 50.28 -0.67
CA SER A 126 29.55 49.61 0.63
C SER A 126 28.30 49.99 1.42
N VAL A 127 27.77 49.00 2.12
CA VAL A 127 26.60 49.18 3.00
C VAL A 127 26.87 50.25 4.06
N VAL A 128 28.10 50.32 4.58
CA VAL A 128 28.48 51.32 5.59
C VAL A 128 28.55 52.70 4.97
N ARG A 129 29.19 52.85 3.80
CA ARG A 129 29.27 54.13 3.08
C ARG A 129 27.90 54.69 2.71
N ASN A 130 27.01 53.84 2.19
CA ASN A 130 25.62 54.20 1.92
C ASN A 130 24.88 54.63 3.20
N MET A 131 25.13 53.96 4.33
CA MET A 131 24.56 54.34 5.61
C MET A 131 25.05 55.71 6.08
N LEU A 132 26.36 56.00 5.96
CA LEU A 132 26.93 57.30 6.30
C LEU A 132 26.37 58.42 5.42
N ALA A 133 26.29 58.21 4.10
CA ALA A 133 25.74 59.18 3.16
C ALA A 133 24.25 59.43 3.41
N MET A 134 23.45 58.37 3.61
CA MET A 134 22.02 58.49 3.91
C MET A 134 21.77 59.24 5.22
N GLY A 135 22.56 58.98 6.25
CA GLY A 135 22.46 59.72 7.49
C GLY A 135 22.84 61.20 7.32
N ALA A 136 23.96 61.48 6.67
CA ALA A 136 24.39 62.86 6.41
C ALA A 136 23.35 63.65 5.61
N LEU A 137 22.75 63.02 4.59
CA LEU A 137 21.69 63.63 3.80
C LEU A 137 20.42 63.86 4.63
N SER A 138 19.98 62.87 5.41
CA SER A 138 18.73 63.00 6.19
C SER A 138 18.84 64.09 7.26
N TYR A 139 19.96 64.14 7.99
CA TYR A 139 20.23 65.19 8.98
C TYR A 139 20.57 66.54 8.35
N GLY A 140 21.08 66.54 7.12
CA GLY A 140 21.34 67.77 6.35
C GLY A 140 20.09 68.41 5.74
N LEU A 141 19.06 67.61 5.46
CA LEU A 141 17.76 68.11 4.96
C LEU A 141 16.86 68.59 6.11
N ASP A 142 16.81 67.86 7.22
CA ASP A 142 16.12 68.27 8.45
C ASP A 142 16.89 67.77 9.68
N TRP A 143 17.44 68.70 10.45
CA TRP A 143 18.19 68.37 11.66
C TRP A 143 17.28 68.02 12.86
N GLU A 144 16.12 68.67 12.98
CA GLU A 144 15.25 68.50 14.14
C GLU A 144 14.48 67.17 14.06
N ASP A 145 13.96 66.88 12.86
CA ASP A 145 13.26 65.63 12.56
C ASP A 145 13.79 64.93 11.29
N PRO A 146 15.04 64.43 11.31
CA PRO A 146 15.61 63.71 10.17
C PRO A 146 14.75 62.50 9.83
N THR A 147 14.26 62.47 8.60
CA THR A 147 13.51 61.32 8.08
C THR A 147 14.28 60.63 6.96
N LYS A 148 14.18 59.30 6.94
CA LYS A 148 14.73 58.51 5.84
C LYS A 148 14.02 58.80 4.51
N GLN A 149 12.72 59.09 4.57
CA GLN A 149 11.91 59.26 3.36
C GLN A 149 12.34 60.52 2.61
N ASP A 150 12.61 61.63 3.30
CA ASP A 150 13.04 62.87 2.64
C ASP A 150 14.37 62.70 1.92
N ALA A 151 15.30 61.94 2.51
CA ALA A 151 16.57 61.60 1.87
C ALA A 151 16.39 60.66 0.66
N LEU A 152 15.45 59.71 0.72
CA LEU A 152 15.15 58.83 -0.42
C LEU A 152 14.47 59.61 -1.55
N ASP A 153 13.48 60.45 -1.24
CA ASP A 153 12.78 61.30 -2.20
C ASP A 153 13.76 62.28 -2.86
N TYR A 154 14.71 62.83 -2.09
CA TYR A 154 15.80 63.66 -2.60
C TYR A 154 16.66 62.91 -3.63
N LEU A 155 17.11 61.69 -3.29
CA LEU A 155 17.96 60.89 -4.18
C LEU A 155 17.18 60.38 -5.40
N GLU A 156 15.88 60.06 -5.25
CA GLU A 156 15.00 59.71 -6.36
C GLU A 156 14.84 60.90 -7.34
N ASP A 157 14.67 62.11 -6.81
CA ASP A 157 14.59 63.32 -7.63
C ASP A 157 15.92 63.60 -8.36
N LEU A 158 17.07 63.45 -7.70
CA LEU A 158 18.38 63.50 -8.35
C LEU A 158 18.55 62.41 -9.41
N HIS A 159 18.08 61.19 -9.15
CA HIS A 159 18.11 60.10 -10.12
C HIS A 159 17.30 60.43 -11.37
N ARG A 160 16.12 61.04 -11.20
CA ARG A 160 15.25 61.45 -12.31
C ARG A 160 15.74 62.67 -13.08
N ASN A 161 16.31 63.67 -12.39
CA ASN A 161 16.59 65.00 -12.96
C ASN A 161 18.06 65.28 -13.26
N GLY A 162 19.00 64.56 -12.64
CA GLY A 162 20.44 64.78 -12.78
C GLY A 162 21.26 63.55 -13.17
N GLY A 163 20.71 62.33 -13.05
CA GLY A 163 21.44 61.09 -13.28
C GLY A 163 22.31 60.73 -12.07
N PHE A 164 21.64 60.34 -10.98
CA PHE A 164 22.30 59.81 -9.78
C PHE A 164 22.65 58.33 -9.95
N GLU A 165 23.89 57.95 -9.65
CA GLU A 165 24.36 56.56 -9.72
C GLU A 165 25.04 56.13 -8.42
N LEU A 166 24.72 54.92 -7.94
CA LEU A 166 25.33 54.35 -6.73
C LEU A 166 26.81 53.98 -6.89
N ASP A 167 27.26 53.75 -8.13
CA ASP A 167 28.63 53.41 -8.50
C ASP A 167 29.14 54.40 -9.58
N GLY A 168 28.80 55.67 -9.36
CA GLY A 168 29.09 56.75 -10.30
C GLY A 168 30.45 57.37 -10.02
N ALA A 169 31.54 56.58 -9.96
CA ALA A 169 32.90 57.14 -9.80
C ALA A 169 33.23 58.16 -10.90
N ASP A 170 32.59 58.02 -12.06
CA ASP A 170 32.66 58.92 -13.20
C ASP A 170 31.63 60.07 -13.13
N ALA A 171 30.96 60.34 -12.01
CA ALA A 171 30.05 61.49 -11.90
C ALA A 171 30.83 62.79 -11.65
N PRO A 172 30.42 63.93 -12.23
CA PRO A 172 31.05 65.24 -11.97
C PRO A 172 30.97 65.70 -10.51
N VAL A 173 30.00 65.19 -9.74
CA VAL A 173 29.85 65.46 -8.31
C VAL A 173 29.82 64.13 -7.57
N LEU A 174 30.65 63.97 -6.54
CA LEU A 174 30.70 62.76 -5.73
C LEU A 174 30.28 63.07 -4.29
N ILE A 175 29.35 62.28 -3.76
CA ILE A 175 29.02 62.23 -2.33
C ILE A 175 30.02 61.25 -1.70
N CYS A 176 30.98 61.78 -0.95
CA CYS A 176 32.09 61.02 -0.38
C CYS A 176 32.51 61.56 0.99
N LEU A 177 33.55 60.97 1.58
CA LEU A 177 34.18 61.54 2.77
C LEU A 177 35.24 62.58 2.40
N ASP A 178 35.36 63.61 3.21
CA ASP A 178 36.30 64.72 3.01
C ASP A 178 37.75 64.28 2.83
N TYR A 179 38.21 63.32 3.63
CA TYR A 179 39.57 62.79 3.48
C TYR A 179 39.78 62.00 2.17
N GLU A 180 38.72 61.42 1.57
CA GLU A 180 38.83 60.70 0.29
C GLU A 180 39.08 61.70 -0.85
N ALA A 181 38.28 62.76 -0.90
CA ALA A 181 38.46 63.84 -1.88
C ALA A 181 39.82 64.53 -1.73
N ALA A 182 40.27 64.75 -0.48
CA ALA A 182 41.59 65.30 -0.21
C ALA A 182 42.72 64.35 -0.70
N ALA A 183 42.56 63.03 -0.50
CA ALA A 183 43.52 62.05 -0.98
C ALA A 183 43.57 61.99 -2.53
N TRP A 184 42.42 62.10 -3.21
CA TRP A 184 42.39 62.20 -4.67
C TRP A 184 43.12 63.45 -5.17
N ASN A 185 42.93 64.59 -4.52
CA ASN A 185 43.65 65.82 -4.85
C ASN A 185 45.16 65.71 -4.63
N GLN A 186 45.60 65.01 -3.57
CA GLN A 186 47.03 64.72 -3.36
C GLN A 186 47.62 63.84 -4.45
N ASN A 187 46.80 62.97 -5.06
CA ASN A 187 47.19 62.10 -6.17
C ASN A 187 47.10 62.78 -7.55
N GLY A 188 46.75 64.07 -7.61
CA GLY A 188 46.77 64.88 -8.83
C GLY A 188 45.40 65.17 -9.45
N GLU A 189 44.30 64.75 -8.80
CA GLU A 189 42.95 65.13 -9.20
C GLU A 189 42.61 66.58 -8.78
N ASN A 190 41.50 67.13 -9.27
CA ASN A 190 41.10 68.52 -9.02
C ASN A 190 39.63 68.65 -8.56
N TYR A 191 39.35 68.07 -7.40
CA TYR A 191 38.06 68.18 -6.72
C TYR A 191 38.01 69.39 -5.80
N GLU A 192 36.99 70.23 -5.96
CA GLU A 192 36.62 71.18 -4.92
C GLU A 192 35.79 70.45 -3.85
N ILE A 193 36.21 70.54 -2.59
CA ILE A 193 35.54 69.91 -1.46
C ILE A 193 34.53 70.90 -0.87
N ILE A 194 33.24 70.60 -0.98
CA ILE A 194 32.16 71.45 -0.47
C ILE A 194 31.50 70.79 0.74
N VAL A 195 31.55 71.48 1.88
CA VAL A 195 30.77 71.12 3.07
C VAL A 195 29.36 71.71 2.89
N PRO A 196 28.29 70.88 2.86
CA PRO A 196 26.94 71.39 2.64
C PRO A 196 26.52 72.45 3.66
N GLU A 197 26.05 73.60 3.18
CA GLU A 197 25.61 74.72 4.02
C GLU A 197 24.37 74.40 4.85
N GLU A 198 23.47 73.55 4.34
CA GLU A 198 22.25 73.15 5.05
C GLU A 198 22.53 72.27 6.26
N GLY A 199 23.62 71.51 6.23
CA GLY A 199 24.04 70.60 7.28
C GLY A 199 24.59 69.28 6.75
N THR A 200 25.51 68.66 7.48
CA THR A 200 26.01 67.30 7.19
C THR A 200 26.49 66.61 8.47
N LEU A 201 26.82 65.32 8.38
CA LEU A 201 27.36 64.55 9.50
C LEU A 201 28.87 64.32 9.38
N SER A 202 29.54 64.47 10.52
CA SER A 202 30.91 64.03 10.78
C SER A 202 30.90 62.81 11.70
N TYR A 203 31.55 61.75 11.24
CA TYR A 203 31.71 60.49 11.94
C TYR A 203 33.13 60.35 12.47
N ARG A 204 33.31 59.62 13.57
CA ARG A 204 34.63 59.31 14.12
C ARG A 204 35.05 57.91 13.71
N MET A 205 36.20 57.78 13.06
CA MET A 205 36.86 56.51 12.80
C MET A 205 37.90 56.23 13.88
N GLY A 206 37.96 54.99 14.33
CA GLY A 206 38.72 54.60 15.51
C GLY A 206 38.90 53.10 15.65
N LEU A 207 39.45 52.68 16.79
CA LEU A 207 39.60 51.27 17.15
C LEU A 207 38.57 50.84 18.19
N LEU A 208 37.87 49.74 17.91
CA LEU A 208 37.06 49.01 18.88
C LEU A 208 37.82 47.78 19.35
N SER A 209 37.91 47.57 20.66
CA SER A 209 38.52 46.38 21.24
C SER A 209 37.84 45.95 22.54
N ASP A 210 37.89 44.66 22.82
CA ASP A 210 37.47 44.10 24.12
C ASP A 210 38.59 44.21 25.19
N VAL A 211 39.82 44.46 24.75
CA VAL A 211 41.03 44.56 25.58
C VAL A 211 41.56 46.00 25.55
N PRO A 212 42.11 46.55 26.64
CA PRO A 212 42.72 47.87 26.60
C PRO A 212 43.91 47.89 25.64
N LEU A 213 43.99 48.93 24.81
CA LEU A 213 45.06 49.13 23.83
C LEU A 213 46.03 50.20 24.36
N MET A 214 47.33 49.98 24.15
CA MET A 214 48.38 50.94 24.48
C MET A 214 48.93 51.50 23.17
N LEU A 215 48.65 52.77 22.90
CA LEU A 215 49.13 53.48 21.71
C LEU A 215 50.42 54.23 22.03
N GLU A 216 51.42 54.13 21.15
CA GLU A 216 52.64 54.90 21.24
C GLU A 216 52.38 56.39 20.91
N PRO A 217 53.11 57.34 21.55
CA PRO A 217 52.96 58.77 21.25
C PRO A 217 53.43 59.11 19.83
N GLY A 218 52.84 60.14 19.22
CA GLY A 218 53.19 60.58 17.86
C GLY A 218 52.19 60.16 16.77
N LEU A 219 51.10 59.49 17.14
CA LEU A 219 50.06 59.03 16.21
C LEU A 219 49.35 60.20 15.51
N ASP A 220 49.06 61.27 16.25
CA ASP A 220 48.33 62.43 15.73
C ASP A 220 49.11 63.13 14.61
N GLU A 221 50.42 63.34 14.79
CA GLU A 221 51.29 63.89 13.74
C GLU A 221 51.39 62.96 12.53
N ALA A 222 51.43 61.64 12.75
CA ALA A 222 51.47 60.66 11.68
C ALA A 222 50.17 60.66 10.86
N LEU A 223 49.01 60.69 11.52
CA LEU A 223 47.69 60.78 10.87
C LEU A 223 47.56 62.07 10.04
N LEU A 224 47.97 63.22 10.58
CA LEU A 224 47.97 64.48 9.84
C LEU A 224 48.91 64.43 8.62
N SER A 225 50.10 63.84 8.77
CA SER A 225 51.05 63.69 7.65
C SER A 225 50.53 62.76 6.55
N ALA A 226 49.67 61.81 6.90
CA ALA A 226 48.99 60.91 5.98
C ALA A 226 47.71 61.51 5.36
N GLY A 227 47.39 62.78 5.65
CA GLY A 227 46.22 63.46 5.10
C GLY A 227 44.90 63.15 5.81
N LEU A 228 44.93 62.58 7.02
CA LEU A 228 43.74 62.23 7.79
C LEU A 228 43.40 63.31 8.84
N PRO A 229 42.16 63.82 8.88
CA PRO A 229 41.69 64.74 9.94
C PRO A 229 41.67 64.10 11.32
N LEU A 230 42.10 64.82 12.36
CA LEU A 230 42.05 64.32 13.73
C LEU A 230 40.65 64.44 14.33
N ALA A 231 40.30 63.52 15.23
CA ALA A 231 39.05 63.54 16.00
C ALA A 231 38.90 64.80 16.87
N GLY A 232 40.01 65.45 17.22
CA GLY A 232 40.07 66.73 17.93
C GLY A 232 39.75 67.96 17.06
N GLY A 233 39.57 67.79 15.75
CA GLY A 233 39.18 68.86 14.81
C GLY A 233 40.33 69.49 14.01
N GLU A 234 41.58 69.13 14.30
CA GLU A 234 42.74 69.53 13.48
C GLU A 234 42.71 68.84 12.11
N ARG A 235 43.03 69.58 11.05
CA ARG A 235 42.94 69.11 9.66
C ARG A 235 44.23 69.43 8.89
N PRO A 236 44.65 68.54 7.97
CA PRO A 236 45.75 68.81 7.04
C PRO A 236 45.47 69.98 6.08
N SER A 237 46.51 70.44 5.38
CA SER A 237 46.34 71.44 4.32
C SER A 237 45.54 70.90 3.13
N GLY A 238 44.64 71.71 2.55
CA GLY A 238 43.81 71.34 1.41
C GLY A 238 42.36 71.01 1.75
N PHE A 239 42.01 70.97 3.04
CA PHE A 239 40.63 70.86 3.50
C PHE A 239 39.93 72.24 3.53
N PRO A 240 38.59 72.28 3.43
CA PRO A 240 37.80 73.49 3.63
C PRO A 240 38.07 74.18 4.96
N THR A 241 37.92 75.51 4.99
CA THR A 241 38.16 76.30 6.20
C THR A 241 36.95 76.38 7.14
N ASP A 242 35.74 76.15 6.61
CA ASP A 242 34.49 76.18 7.38
C ASP A 242 33.83 74.81 7.44
N TYR A 243 33.62 74.32 8.66
CA TYR A 243 32.95 73.07 8.99
C TYR A 243 31.82 73.31 10.01
N ARG A 244 31.35 74.56 10.18
CA ARG A 244 30.37 74.91 11.22
C ARG A 244 29.00 74.29 11.01
N SER A 245 28.64 73.93 9.77
CA SER A 245 27.41 73.20 9.44
C SER A 245 27.52 71.69 9.69
N THR A 246 28.66 71.21 10.20
CA THR A 246 28.83 69.78 10.51
C THR A 246 28.39 69.44 11.91
N HIS A 247 27.71 68.30 12.03
CA HIS A 247 27.25 67.77 13.30
C HIS A 247 27.87 66.40 13.57
N THR A 248 28.20 66.12 14.83
CA THR A 248 28.66 64.80 15.29
C THR A 248 27.59 64.17 16.15
N LEU A 249 27.35 62.87 15.98
CA LEU A 249 26.35 62.13 16.75
C LEU A 249 26.81 61.90 18.20
N GLU A 250 25.90 62.06 19.16
CA GLU A 250 26.18 61.85 20.57
C GLU A 250 25.12 60.96 21.27
N GLY A 251 25.58 60.10 22.19
CA GLY A 251 24.71 59.35 23.10
C GLY A 251 23.56 58.58 22.43
N LYS A 252 22.33 59.08 22.55
CA LYS A 252 21.12 58.40 22.05
C LYS A 252 20.89 58.59 20.55
N ASP A 253 21.62 59.49 19.90
CA ASP A 253 21.46 59.79 18.48
C ASP A 253 21.93 58.63 17.59
N TYR A 254 22.81 57.76 18.10
CA TYR A 254 23.25 56.56 17.39
C TYR A 254 22.11 55.55 17.14
N ASP A 255 21.18 55.37 18.08
CA ASP A 255 20.04 54.47 17.89
C ASP A 255 19.04 55.05 16.86
N ARG A 256 18.81 56.37 16.90
CA ARG A 256 18.01 57.09 15.90
C ARG A 256 18.66 57.03 14.52
N PHE A 257 19.97 57.21 14.45
CA PHE A 257 20.74 57.07 13.22
C PHE A 257 20.63 55.66 12.64
N LEU A 258 20.82 54.61 13.45
CA LEU A 258 20.74 53.22 12.96
C LEU A 258 19.35 52.84 12.46
N THR A 259 18.29 53.39 13.08
CA THR A 259 16.92 53.16 12.62
C THR A 259 16.62 53.88 11.31
N LEU A 260 17.20 55.07 11.11
CA LEU A 260 17.07 55.87 9.91
C LEU A 260 17.93 55.33 8.74
N ALA A 261 19.22 55.11 8.98
CA ALA A 261 20.19 54.73 7.95
C ALA A 261 20.32 53.20 7.81
N GLY A 262 19.72 52.41 8.71
CA GLY A 262 19.63 50.96 8.57
C GLY A 262 18.81 50.54 7.35
N ASP A 263 19.14 49.40 6.73
CA ASP A 263 18.51 48.91 5.48
C ASP A 263 18.63 49.88 4.27
N SER A 264 19.48 50.91 4.32
CA SER A 264 19.60 51.93 3.25
C SER A 264 19.86 51.34 1.87
N SER A 265 20.72 50.33 1.74
CA SER A 265 20.98 49.68 0.45
C SER A 265 19.73 49.01 -0.16
N ARG A 266 18.80 48.51 0.67
CA ARG A 266 17.53 47.95 0.20
C ARG A 266 16.61 49.06 -0.31
N ASP A 267 16.49 50.12 0.49
CA ASP A 267 15.53 51.18 0.22
C ASP A 267 15.97 52.06 -0.96
N LEU A 268 17.28 52.31 -1.10
CA LEU A 268 17.87 52.93 -2.30
C LEU A 268 17.52 52.11 -3.56
N ARG A 269 17.73 50.79 -3.55
CA ARG A 269 17.43 49.94 -4.72
C ARG A 269 15.97 50.02 -5.15
N ARG A 270 15.03 50.02 -4.20
CA ARG A 270 13.58 49.97 -4.48
C ARG A 270 12.97 51.35 -4.77
N GLN A 271 13.32 52.35 -3.97
CA GLN A 271 12.67 53.66 -4.01
C GLN A 271 13.39 54.62 -4.97
N VAL A 272 14.72 54.61 -5.01
CA VAL A 272 15.50 55.52 -5.87
C VAL A 272 15.71 54.93 -7.27
N PHE A 273 16.22 53.69 -7.34
CA PHE A 273 16.59 53.07 -8.63
C PHE A 273 15.48 52.21 -9.24
N HIS A 274 14.39 51.97 -8.51
CA HIS A 274 13.28 51.09 -8.92
C HIS A 274 13.72 49.70 -9.41
N THR A 275 14.78 49.16 -8.83
CA THR A 275 15.30 47.81 -9.12
C THR A 275 14.89 46.82 -8.03
N ARG A 276 14.68 45.54 -8.41
CA ARG A 276 14.32 44.45 -7.49
C ARG A 276 13.06 44.74 -6.65
N LEU A 277 12.03 45.31 -7.30
CA LEU A 277 10.76 45.66 -6.66
C LEU A 277 10.00 44.43 -6.16
N TYR A 278 10.03 43.34 -6.93
CA TYR A 278 9.26 42.12 -6.70
C TYR A 278 10.09 40.93 -6.21
N THR A 279 11.30 41.21 -5.73
CA THR A 279 12.24 40.19 -5.23
C THR A 279 12.99 40.68 -4.02
N THR A 280 13.68 39.75 -3.39
CA THR A 280 14.56 40.02 -2.26
C THR A 280 15.74 40.89 -2.71
N ALA A 281 15.91 42.03 -2.06
CA ALA A 281 16.87 43.07 -2.42
C ALA A 281 18.19 42.97 -1.65
N ASP A 282 18.20 42.37 -0.46
CA ASP A 282 19.36 42.24 0.41
C ASP A 282 19.56 40.81 0.96
N MET A 283 20.73 40.56 1.56
CA MET A 283 21.08 39.24 2.11
C MET A 283 20.05 38.76 3.15
N ARG A 284 19.54 39.68 3.98
CA ARG A 284 18.58 39.38 5.03
C ARG A 284 17.25 38.88 4.46
N GLU A 285 16.69 39.57 3.47
CA GLU A 285 15.49 39.15 2.78
C GLU A 285 15.71 37.84 2.02
N HIS A 286 16.88 37.64 1.39
CA HIS A 286 17.24 36.37 0.76
C HIS A 286 17.15 35.20 1.77
N ILE A 287 17.67 35.38 2.99
CA ILE A 287 17.61 34.38 4.07
C ILE A 287 16.17 34.18 4.56
N LEU A 288 15.47 35.25 4.94
CA LEU A 288 14.16 35.17 5.57
C LEU A 288 13.10 34.58 4.64
N SER A 289 13.10 34.98 3.37
CA SER A 289 12.20 34.43 2.34
C SER A 289 12.42 32.94 2.12
N ALA A 290 13.67 32.50 1.97
CA ALA A 290 14.00 31.10 1.76
C ALA A 290 13.56 30.24 2.96
N LEU A 291 13.79 30.71 4.19
CA LEU A 291 13.37 30.02 5.42
C LEU A 291 11.86 29.94 5.56
N LEU A 292 11.15 31.04 5.29
CA LEU A 292 9.69 31.09 5.34
C LEU A 292 9.07 30.08 4.37
N ILE A 293 9.48 30.11 3.10
CA ILE A 293 8.94 29.24 2.06
C ILE A 293 9.34 27.78 2.31
N ALA A 294 10.57 27.51 2.75
CA ALA A 294 10.98 26.16 3.13
C ALA A 294 10.12 25.61 4.29
N THR A 295 9.80 26.44 5.28
CA THR A 295 8.93 26.04 6.40
C THR A 295 7.52 25.73 5.92
N VAL A 296 6.95 26.57 5.06
CA VAL A 296 5.63 26.32 4.44
C VAL A 296 5.63 25.00 3.66
N ILE A 297 6.67 24.73 2.86
CA ILE A 297 6.80 23.47 2.11
C ILE A 297 6.94 22.27 3.03
N LEU A 298 7.70 22.37 4.13
CA LEU A 298 7.85 21.29 5.11
C LEU A 298 6.54 20.99 5.84
N LEU A 299 5.78 22.02 6.21
CA LEU A 299 4.44 21.88 6.79
C LEU A 299 3.48 21.23 5.80
N TRP A 300 3.43 21.75 4.56
CA TRP A 300 2.64 21.18 3.48
C TRP A 300 2.98 19.70 3.27
N LYS A 301 4.26 19.37 3.10
CA LYS A 301 4.74 17.99 2.99
C LYS A 301 4.25 17.14 4.14
N GLY A 302 4.42 17.57 5.40
CA GLY A 302 3.96 16.86 6.58
C GLY A 302 2.45 16.53 6.55
N THR A 303 1.63 17.47 6.07
CA THR A 303 0.19 17.25 5.90
C THR A 303 -0.10 16.20 4.81
N VAL A 304 0.63 16.22 3.70
CA VAL A 304 0.47 15.26 2.60
C VAL A 304 0.90 13.86 3.02
N THR A 305 2.04 13.74 3.72
CA THR A 305 2.54 12.48 4.27
C THR A 305 1.51 11.82 5.21
N HIS A 306 0.74 12.62 5.97
CA HIS A 306 -0.34 12.11 6.81
C HIS A 306 -1.58 11.67 6.03
N ARG A 307 -1.94 12.39 4.95
CA ARG A 307 -3.12 12.10 4.11
C ARG A 307 -2.95 10.87 3.19
N MET A 308 -1.72 10.47 2.87
CA MET A 308 -1.43 9.38 1.92
C MET A 308 -1.22 8.03 2.59
N ILE A 309 -2.05 7.01 2.33
CA ILE A 309 -1.86 5.66 2.91
C ILE A 309 -0.69 4.91 2.23
N ARG A 310 -0.62 4.96 0.89
CA ARG A 310 0.35 4.24 0.06
C ARG A 310 1.78 4.70 0.32
N ARG A 311 2.64 3.80 0.84
CA ARG A 311 4.02 4.11 1.26
C ARG A 311 4.96 4.43 0.09
N ASP A 312 4.74 3.84 -1.07
CA ASP A 312 5.46 4.06 -2.32
C ASP A 312 5.17 5.45 -2.90
N VAL A 313 3.89 5.81 -3.03
CA VAL A 313 3.41 7.13 -3.48
C VAL A 313 3.91 8.22 -2.52
N ARG A 314 3.76 7.99 -1.22
CA ARG A 314 4.23 8.90 -0.16
C ARG A 314 5.72 9.22 -0.28
N ARG A 315 6.57 8.22 -0.54
CA ARG A 315 8.02 8.43 -0.70
C ARG A 315 8.35 9.36 -1.86
N VAL A 316 7.66 9.23 -2.98
CA VAL A 316 7.92 10.08 -4.16
C VAL A 316 7.49 11.52 -3.89
N VAL A 317 6.35 11.72 -3.22
CA VAL A 317 5.93 13.07 -2.79
C VAL A 317 6.87 13.66 -1.73
N ASP A 318 7.38 12.83 -0.82
CA ASP A 318 8.41 13.26 0.12
C ASP A 318 9.70 13.69 -0.62
N VAL A 319 10.10 12.98 -1.68
CA VAL A 319 11.23 13.36 -2.56
C VAL A 319 10.96 14.68 -3.26
N LEU A 320 9.76 14.89 -3.82
CA LEU A 320 9.37 16.16 -4.45
C LEU A 320 9.47 17.34 -3.47
N GLY A 321 8.97 17.17 -2.23
CA GLY A 321 9.10 18.19 -1.19
C GLY A 321 10.56 18.48 -0.83
N TRP A 322 11.40 17.45 -0.73
CA TRP A 322 12.84 17.61 -0.48
C TRP A 322 13.59 18.25 -1.64
N LEU A 323 13.21 17.98 -2.90
CA LEU A 323 13.78 18.65 -4.07
C LEU A 323 13.50 20.16 -4.02
N MET A 324 12.28 20.57 -3.67
CA MET A 324 11.95 22.00 -3.54
C MET A 324 12.72 22.67 -2.40
N VAL A 325 12.80 22.03 -1.22
CA VAL A 325 13.58 22.56 -0.09
C VAL A 325 15.08 22.61 -0.44
N GLY A 326 15.62 21.56 -1.04
CA GLY A 326 17.01 21.50 -1.48
C GLY A 326 17.34 22.60 -2.49
N TRP A 327 16.42 22.92 -3.40
CA TRP A 327 16.58 24.01 -4.33
C TRP A 327 16.60 25.38 -3.63
N LEU A 328 15.71 25.61 -2.67
CA LEU A 328 15.71 26.83 -1.85
C LEU A 328 17.00 26.97 -1.04
N MET A 329 17.56 25.86 -0.53
CA MET A 329 18.84 25.86 0.18
C MET A 329 20.02 26.16 -0.76
N LEU A 330 20.05 25.57 -1.96
CA LEU A 330 21.06 25.93 -2.97
C LEU A 330 20.95 27.40 -3.37
N ARG A 331 19.73 27.91 -3.49
CA ARG A 331 19.48 29.33 -3.76
C ARG A 331 20.01 30.22 -2.64
N LEU A 332 19.74 29.86 -1.38
CA LEU A 332 20.26 30.56 -0.22
C LEU A 332 21.80 30.59 -0.22
N PHE A 333 22.44 29.45 -0.47
CA PHE A 333 23.89 29.34 -0.56
C PHE A 333 24.47 30.19 -1.70
N LYS A 334 23.86 30.17 -2.88
CA LYS A 334 24.29 31.00 -4.03
C LYS A 334 24.36 32.48 -3.67
N TYR A 335 23.34 33.01 -2.99
CA TYR A 335 23.27 34.44 -2.65
C TYR A 335 24.27 34.86 -1.56
N GLN A 336 24.91 33.92 -0.87
CA GLN A 336 26.01 34.17 0.06
C GLN A 336 27.38 34.29 -0.63
N LEU A 337 27.48 33.92 -1.91
CA LEU A 337 28.72 33.94 -2.67
C LEU A 337 28.89 35.26 -3.44
N PRO A 338 30.13 35.75 -3.61
CA PRO A 338 30.42 36.87 -4.50
C PRO A 338 29.94 36.58 -5.93
N GLN A 339 29.33 37.59 -6.58
CA GLN A 339 28.73 37.43 -7.90
C GLN A 339 29.76 37.05 -8.99
N GLU A 340 31.02 37.47 -8.84
CA GLU A 340 32.09 37.16 -9.78
C GLU A 340 32.64 35.73 -9.65
N SER A 341 32.29 35.03 -8.56
CA SER A 341 32.83 33.69 -8.31
C SER A 341 32.30 32.65 -9.31
N THR A 342 33.20 31.78 -9.79
CA THR A 342 32.82 30.60 -10.59
C THR A 342 31.84 29.71 -9.84
N LEU A 343 31.93 29.65 -8.51
CA LEU A 343 31.01 28.91 -7.65
C LEU A 343 29.57 29.46 -7.73
N CYS A 344 29.38 30.78 -7.80
CA CYS A 344 28.06 31.38 -7.96
C CYS A 344 27.40 30.97 -9.29
N ARG A 345 28.18 30.91 -10.37
CA ARG A 345 27.74 30.42 -11.68
C ARG A 345 27.41 28.92 -11.66
N LEU A 346 28.24 28.09 -11.03
CA LEU A 346 27.97 26.65 -10.86
C LEU A 346 26.70 26.40 -10.03
N CYS A 347 26.45 27.19 -8.98
CA CYS A 347 25.22 27.11 -8.20
C CYS A 347 23.98 27.46 -9.04
N TRP A 348 24.10 28.42 -9.97
CA TRP A 348 23.04 28.73 -10.92
C TRP A 348 22.75 27.55 -11.86
N TYR A 349 23.77 26.89 -12.41
CA TYR A 349 23.57 25.64 -13.17
C TYR A 349 22.91 24.54 -12.32
N GLY A 350 23.27 24.45 -11.03
CA GLY A 350 22.66 23.55 -10.07
C GLY A 350 21.15 23.73 -9.88
N TYR A 351 20.57 24.87 -10.26
CA TYR A 351 19.10 25.03 -10.24
C TYR A 351 18.41 24.05 -11.19
N TYR A 352 19.04 23.70 -12.31
CA TYR A 352 18.50 22.76 -13.30
C TYR A 352 18.45 21.32 -12.77
N LEU A 353 19.29 20.97 -11.79
CA LEU A 353 19.19 19.69 -11.07
C LEU A 353 17.78 19.54 -10.47
N PHE A 354 17.30 20.58 -9.78
CA PHE A 354 16.01 20.55 -9.12
C PHE A 354 14.86 20.79 -10.08
N GLN A 355 14.97 21.78 -10.97
CA GLN A 355 13.92 22.12 -11.93
C GLN A 355 13.56 20.93 -12.84
N LEU A 356 14.56 20.20 -13.34
CA LEU A 356 14.35 19.05 -14.23
C LEU A 356 13.91 17.80 -13.46
N ALA A 357 14.27 17.68 -12.18
CA ALA A 357 13.86 16.55 -11.35
C ALA A 357 12.35 16.60 -11.02
N LEU A 358 11.75 17.79 -10.91
CA LEU A 358 10.33 17.94 -10.56
C LEU A 358 9.38 17.26 -11.56
N PRO A 359 9.43 17.55 -12.89
CA PRO A 359 8.60 16.84 -13.89
C PRO A 359 8.87 15.33 -13.95
N VAL A 360 10.12 14.91 -13.77
CA VAL A 360 10.52 13.50 -13.82
C VAL A 360 9.96 12.75 -12.61
N ALA A 361 10.06 13.33 -11.41
CA ALA A 361 9.48 12.76 -10.19
C ALA A 361 7.95 12.75 -10.23
N LEU A 362 7.32 13.79 -10.80
CA LEU A 362 5.88 13.81 -11.06
C LEU A 362 5.49 12.70 -12.05
N LEU A 363 6.23 12.52 -13.13
CA LEU A 363 5.96 11.47 -14.10
C LEU A 363 6.10 10.08 -13.45
N TYR A 364 7.15 9.87 -12.67
CA TYR A 364 7.39 8.64 -11.92
C TYR A 364 6.25 8.33 -10.94
N LEU A 365 5.73 9.36 -10.27
CA LEU A 365 4.56 9.26 -9.40
C LEU A 365 3.36 8.74 -10.19
N THR A 366 3.12 9.25 -11.40
CA THR A 366 2.02 8.75 -12.23
C THR A 366 2.19 7.30 -12.62
N GLU A 367 3.39 6.84 -12.96
CA GLU A 367 3.65 5.44 -13.30
C GLU A 367 3.41 4.49 -12.12
N ILE A 368 3.81 4.88 -10.89
CA ILE A 368 3.55 4.07 -9.68
C ILE A 368 2.06 3.96 -9.38
N LEU A 369 1.30 5.02 -9.65
CA LEU A 369 -0.15 5.03 -9.43
C LEU A 369 -0.88 3.99 -10.30
N ASP A 370 -0.32 3.57 -11.45
CA ASP A 370 -0.90 2.51 -12.29
C ASP A 370 -0.63 1.09 -11.77
N ARG A 371 0.30 0.92 -10.83
CA ARG A 371 0.69 -0.40 -10.32
C ARG A 371 -0.03 -0.76 -9.02
N GLY A 372 -0.29 -2.06 -8.86
CA GLY A 372 -0.88 -2.60 -7.64
C GLY A 372 0.00 -2.38 -6.42
N GLU A 373 -0.60 -2.18 -5.24
CA GLU A 373 0.15 -2.07 -3.99
C GLU A 373 0.99 -3.34 -3.75
N GLY A 374 2.31 -3.22 -3.75
CA GLY A 374 3.22 -4.34 -3.46
C GLY A 374 3.92 -4.97 -4.67
N GLU A 375 3.66 -4.51 -5.89
CA GLU A 375 4.48 -4.84 -7.06
C GLU A 375 5.86 -4.16 -6.95
N LYS A 376 6.77 -4.81 -6.20
CA LYS A 376 8.12 -4.34 -5.88
C LYS A 376 9.10 -4.46 -7.05
N GLN A 377 8.70 -4.12 -8.27
CA GLN A 377 9.69 -3.81 -9.30
C GLN A 377 9.81 -2.30 -9.37
N LEU A 378 10.81 -1.76 -8.66
CA LEU A 378 11.41 -0.48 -9.04
C LEU A 378 11.55 -0.54 -10.56
N VAL A 379 10.99 0.46 -11.25
CA VAL A 379 11.11 0.57 -12.70
C VAL A 379 12.56 0.25 -13.05
N ARG A 380 12.74 -0.71 -13.98
CA ARG A 380 14.04 -1.27 -14.39
C ARG A 380 15.14 -0.21 -14.33
N PRO A 381 16.40 -0.56 -13.98
CA PRO A 381 17.51 0.39 -13.81
C PRO A 381 17.81 1.33 -15.01
N LEU A 382 17.11 1.17 -16.12
CA LEU A 382 17.10 2.02 -17.31
C LEU A 382 15.71 2.62 -17.56
N TRP A 383 15.16 3.40 -16.63
CA TRP A 383 13.94 4.17 -16.92
C TRP A 383 14.32 5.34 -17.85
N PRO A 384 13.84 5.38 -19.11
CA PRO A 384 14.34 6.34 -20.10
C PRO A 384 14.25 7.81 -19.67
N PRO A 385 13.16 8.27 -18.99
CA PRO A 385 13.09 9.64 -18.47
C PRO A 385 14.20 9.98 -17.46
N LEU A 386 14.63 9.01 -16.64
CA LEU A 386 15.74 9.21 -15.70
C LEU A 386 17.08 9.37 -16.43
N ALA A 387 17.31 8.59 -17.48
CA ALA A 387 18.53 8.72 -18.30
C ALA A 387 18.59 10.07 -19.02
N VAL A 388 17.46 10.50 -19.61
CA VAL A 388 17.35 11.82 -20.25
C VAL A 388 17.53 12.96 -19.24
N TYR A 389 16.99 12.81 -18.02
CA TYR A 389 17.23 13.74 -16.93
C TYR A 389 18.72 13.87 -16.58
N ILE A 390 19.40 12.75 -16.34
CA ILE A 390 20.83 12.75 -16.00
C ILE A 390 21.64 13.40 -17.12
N LEU A 391 21.38 13.04 -18.37
CA LEU A 391 22.07 13.62 -19.53
C LEU A 391 21.81 15.12 -19.65
N SER A 392 20.57 15.57 -19.42
CA SER A 392 20.19 16.98 -19.46
C SER A 392 20.88 17.78 -18.36
N VAL A 393 20.95 17.24 -17.13
CA VAL A 393 21.67 17.88 -16.02
C VAL A 393 23.16 17.98 -16.33
N LEU A 394 23.77 16.91 -16.83
CA LEU A 394 25.18 16.92 -17.22
C LEU A 394 25.45 17.97 -18.29
N LEU A 395 24.63 18.05 -19.33
CA LEU A 395 24.74 19.05 -20.39
C LEU A 395 24.68 20.50 -19.85
N VAL A 396 23.88 20.76 -18.81
CA VAL A 396 23.82 22.09 -18.19
C VAL A 396 25.04 22.34 -17.30
N LEU A 397 25.45 21.38 -16.48
CA LEU A 397 26.60 21.52 -15.57
C LEU A 397 27.92 21.65 -16.34
N THR A 398 28.06 21.03 -17.51
CA THR A 398 29.24 21.13 -18.36
C THR A 398 29.21 22.32 -19.31
N ASN A 399 28.28 23.26 -19.15
CA ASN A 399 28.07 24.34 -20.12
C ASN A 399 29.33 25.19 -20.37
N ASP A 400 30.19 25.39 -19.37
CA ASP A 400 31.45 26.15 -19.53
C ASP A 400 32.39 25.50 -20.56
N LEU A 401 32.26 24.19 -20.86
CA LEU A 401 33.09 23.48 -21.85
C LEU A 401 32.61 23.67 -23.29
N HIS A 402 31.31 23.83 -23.52
CA HIS A 402 30.71 23.74 -24.86
C HIS A 402 29.77 24.90 -25.23
N GLN A 403 29.30 25.66 -24.25
CA GLN A 403 28.39 26.81 -24.40
C GLN A 403 27.16 26.52 -25.29
N LEU A 404 26.62 25.30 -25.20
CA LEU A 404 25.46 24.86 -25.99
C LEU A 404 24.15 25.24 -25.31
N VAL A 405 24.15 25.40 -23.98
CA VAL A 405 22.97 25.76 -23.18
C VAL A 405 22.92 27.28 -23.01
N PHE A 406 23.99 27.87 -22.46
CA PHE A 406 24.13 29.32 -22.31
C PHE A 406 25.36 29.78 -23.07
N ARG A 407 25.16 30.77 -23.95
CA ARG A 407 26.23 31.45 -24.68
C ARG A 407 26.48 32.79 -24.00
N PHE A 408 27.69 32.97 -23.50
CA PHE A 408 28.09 34.19 -22.80
C PHE A 408 28.66 35.21 -23.78
N THR A 409 28.31 36.48 -23.59
CA THR A 409 28.92 37.58 -24.33
C THR A 409 30.33 37.82 -23.79
N PRO A 410 31.38 37.87 -24.65
CA PRO A 410 32.74 38.18 -24.20
C PRO A 410 32.79 39.55 -23.52
N GLY A 411 33.32 39.60 -22.30
CA GLY A 411 33.46 40.85 -21.52
C GLY A 411 32.17 41.37 -20.86
N GLY A 412 31.03 40.70 -21.03
CA GLY A 412 29.76 41.07 -20.37
C GLY A 412 29.54 40.36 -19.03
N ASN A 413 28.55 40.81 -18.26
CA ASN A 413 28.17 40.17 -16.99
C ASN A 413 27.43 38.86 -17.26
N TRP A 414 28.01 37.73 -16.85
CA TRP A 414 27.42 36.40 -17.09
C TRP A 414 26.00 36.25 -16.54
N ALA A 415 25.61 37.03 -15.52
CA ALA A 415 24.30 36.97 -14.88
C ALA A 415 23.18 37.60 -15.73
N SER A 416 23.48 38.58 -16.59
CA SER A 416 22.51 39.30 -17.43
C SER A 416 22.74 39.11 -18.92
N ASP A 417 24.00 38.93 -19.33
CA ASP A 417 24.46 39.06 -20.71
C ASP A 417 24.74 37.68 -21.32
N TYR A 418 23.68 36.87 -21.38
CA TYR A 418 23.72 35.54 -21.98
C TYR A 418 22.55 35.28 -22.93
N GLN A 419 22.77 34.41 -23.90
CA GLN A 419 21.76 33.96 -24.85
C GLN A 419 21.48 32.46 -24.68
N TYR A 420 20.23 32.06 -24.93
CA TYR A 420 19.82 30.65 -24.89
C TYR A 420 20.27 29.93 -26.17
N GLY A 421 21.16 28.95 -26.02
CA GLY A 421 21.64 28.11 -27.11
C GLY A 421 20.69 26.95 -27.45
N PRO A 422 21.01 26.14 -28.49
CA PRO A 422 20.17 25.02 -28.92
C PRO A 422 20.04 23.92 -27.85
N GLY A 423 21.07 23.72 -27.02
CA GLY A 423 21.04 22.75 -25.92
C GLY A 423 20.00 23.11 -24.85
N PHE A 424 19.82 24.40 -24.57
CA PHE A 424 18.79 24.88 -23.64
C PHE A 424 17.39 24.49 -24.13
N TRP A 425 17.08 24.77 -25.41
CA TRP A 425 15.78 24.45 -25.99
C TRP A 425 15.52 22.94 -26.02
N ALA A 426 16.54 22.11 -26.26
CA ALA A 426 16.41 20.66 -26.18
C ALA A 426 16.05 20.18 -24.75
N VAL A 427 16.75 20.68 -23.73
CA VAL A 427 16.49 20.36 -22.32
C VAL A 427 15.09 20.79 -21.90
N MET A 428 14.67 22.01 -22.29
CA MET A 428 13.31 22.51 -22.02
C MET A 428 12.24 21.69 -22.73
N ALA A 429 12.48 21.26 -23.98
CA ALA A 429 11.55 20.41 -24.71
C ALA A 429 11.34 19.05 -24.01
N PHE A 430 12.41 18.38 -23.58
CA PHE A 430 12.28 17.12 -22.83
C PHE A 430 11.56 17.30 -21.50
N SER A 431 11.88 18.36 -20.74
CA SER A 431 11.20 18.70 -19.49
C SER A 431 9.70 18.93 -19.69
N LEU A 432 9.33 19.69 -20.74
CA LEU A 432 7.94 19.96 -21.11
C LEU A 432 7.21 18.67 -21.53
N LEU A 433 7.87 17.79 -22.29
CA LEU A 433 7.31 16.49 -22.67
C LEU A 433 7.02 15.62 -21.45
N PHE A 434 7.92 15.56 -20.46
CA PHE A 434 7.69 14.82 -19.23
C PHE A 434 6.53 15.40 -18.41
N LEU A 435 6.46 16.71 -18.29
CA LEU A 435 5.35 17.38 -17.62
C LEU A 435 4.01 17.12 -18.33
N ALA A 436 3.98 17.23 -19.66
CA ALA A 436 2.79 16.98 -20.47
C ALA A 436 2.32 15.53 -20.35
N PHE A 437 3.23 14.56 -20.40
CA PHE A 437 2.90 13.14 -20.26
C PHE A 437 2.40 12.82 -18.84
N ALA A 438 3.02 13.38 -17.81
CA ALA A 438 2.55 13.24 -16.43
C ALA A 438 1.15 13.84 -16.24
N LEU A 439 0.90 15.04 -16.78
CA LEU A 439 -0.39 15.71 -16.72
C LEU A 439 -1.47 14.92 -17.47
N TRP A 440 -1.15 14.40 -18.66
CA TRP A 440 -2.02 13.52 -19.42
C TRP A 440 -2.39 12.26 -18.63
N ASN A 441 -1.41 11.61 -18.01
CA ASN A 441 -1.63 10.43 -17.18
C ASN A 441 -2.53 10.73 -15.98
N LEU A 442 -2.31 11.84 -15.27
CA LEU A 442 -3.18 12.29 -14.17
C LEU A 442 -4.61 12.53 -14.64
N LEU A 443 -4.80 13.27 -15.73
CA LEU A 443 -6.13 13.62 -16.25
C LEU A 443 -6.88 12.40 -16.79
N ARG A 444 -6.17 11.46 -17.45
CA ARG A 444 -6.75 10.19 -17.92
C ARG A 444 -7.30 9.38 -16.75
N LYS A 445 -6.56 9.29 -15.65
CA LYS A 445 -6.96 8.58 -14.42
C LYS A 445 -8.10 9.28 -13.70
N GLY A 446 -8.08 10.61 -13.70
CA GLY A 446 -9.12 11.46 -13.13
C GLY A 446 -10.46 11.49 -13.87
N ARG A 447 -10.62 10.77 -15.00
CA ARG A 447 -11.85 10.79 -15.81
C ARG A 447 -13.09 10.30 -15.05
N GLY A 448 -12.92 9.42 -14.06
CA GLY A 448 -14.00 8.94 -13.20
C GLY A 448 -14.37 9.88 -12.04
N SER A 449 -13.62 10.97 -11.83
CA SER A 449 -13.90 11.91 -10.73
C SER A 449 -15.13 12.77 -11.06
N PRO A 450 -16.17 12.78 -10.20
CA PRO A 450 -17.41 13.52 -10.47
C PRO A 450 -17.24 15.05 -10.44
N SER A 451 -16.13 15.57 -9.90
CA SER A 451 -15.91 17.02 -9.79
C SER A 451 -15.23 17.61 -11.03
N ARG A 452 -15.92 18.52 -11.74
CA ARG A 452 -15.29 19.30 -12.84
C ARG A 452 -14.19 20.23 -12.31
N ARG A 453 -14.37 20.80 -11.11
CA ARG A 453 -13.36 21.66 -10.44
C ARG A 453 -12.04 20.92 -10.16
N GLY A 454 -12.09 19.61 -9.85
CA GLY A 454 -10.90 18.80 -9.62
C GLY A 454 -10.00 18.59 -10.84
N ARG A 455 -10.48 18.92 -12.05
CA ARG A 455 -9.68 18.87 -13.29
C ARG A 455 -9.18 20.24 -13.74
N VAL A 456 -9.98 21.28 -13.56
CA VAL A 456 -9.65 22.64 -14.05
C VAL A 456 -8.56 23.31 -13.19
N LEU A 457 -8.60 23.13 -11.86
CA LEU A 457 -7.64 23.79 -10.97
C LEU A 457 -6.17 23.35 -11.19
N PRO A 458 -5.85 22.04 -11.31
CA PRO A 458 -4.49 21.61 -11.66
C PRO A 458 -4.01 22.16 -13.01
N LEU A 459 -4.90 22.23 -14.00
CA LEU A 459 -4.61 22.81 -15.31
C LEU A 459 -4.31 24.30 -15.22
N LEU A 460 -5.04 25.04 -14.38
CA LEU A 460 -4.83 26.46 -14.16
C LEU A 460 -3.47 26.74 -13.52
N PHE A 461 -3.08 26.02 -12.46
CA PHE A 461 -1.76 26.21 -11.84
C PHE A 461 -0.61 25.73 -12.72
N CYS A 462 -0.80 24.65 -13.49
CA CYS A 462 0.18 24.20 -14.48
C CYS A 462 0.33 25.22 -15.61
N GLY A 463 -0.78 25.76 -16.12
CA GLY A 463 -0.77 26.84 -17.12
C GLY A 463 -0.12 28.11 -16.60
N GLY A 464 -0.40 28.50 -15.36
CA GLY A 464 0.26 29.62 -14.68
C GLY A 464 1.77 29.43 -14.54
N LEU A 465 2.23 28.21 -14.20
CA LEU A 465 3.64 27.85 -14.16
C LEU A 465 4.30 27.99 -15.54
N LEU A 466 3.67 27.49 -16.60
CA LEU A 466 4.19 27.59 -17.97
C LEU A 466 4.21 29.03 -18.47
N ALA A 467 3.17 29.82 -18.17
CA ALA A 467 3.12 31.25 -18.51
C ALA A 467 4.22 32.04 -17.80
N TYR A 468 4.45 31.75 -16.51
CA TYR A 468 5.53 32.35 -15.74
C TYR A 468 6.91 32.02 -16.32
N LEU A 469 7.17 30.74 -16.65
CA LEU A 469 8.42 30.31 -17.28
C LEU A 469 8.63 30.99 -18.64
N ALA A 470 7.59 31.10 -19.47
CA ALA A 470 7.67 31.77 -20.76
C ALA A 470 7.96 33.27 -20.60
N ALA A 471 7.31 33.94 -19.67
CA ALA A 471 7.56 35.35 -19.36
C ALA A 471 8.99 35.58 -18.84
N TYR A 472 9.51 34.67 -18.03
CA TYR A 472 10.89 34.71 -17.54
C TYR A 472 11.91 34.56 -18.69
N ILE A 473 11.70 33.60 -19.59
CA ILE A 473 12.58 33.39 -20.76
C ILE A 473 12.55 34.59 -21.71
N GLN A 474 11.38 35.23 -21.87
CA GLN A 474 11.21 36.45 -22.67
C GLN A 474 11.73 37.72 -21.98
N ARG A 475 12.28 37.62 -20.77
CA ARG A 475 12.78 38.74 -19.96
C ARG A 475 11.73 39.84 -19.72
N VAL A 476 10.46 39.44 -19.54
CA VAL A 476 9.40 40.37 -19.15
C VAL A 476 9.74 40.95 -17.76
N PRO A 477 9.77 42.28 -17.56
CA PRO A 477 10.30 42.90 -16.33
C PRO A 477 9.72 42.30 -15.04
N LEU A 478 8.38 42.15 -14.97
CA LEU A 478 7.70 41.60 -13.81
C LEU A 478 8.16 40.16 -13.44
N ALA A 479 8.36 39.31 -14.45
CA ALA A 479 8.76 37.92 -14.21
C ALA A 479 10.27 37.80 -14.01
N TRP A 480 11.05 38.55 -14.78
CA TRP A 480 12.52 38.54 -14.75
C TRP A 480 13.07 39.06 -13.43
N GLU A 481 12.46 40.12 -12.88
CA GLU A 481 12.85 40.67 -11.59
C GLU A 481 12.41 39.78 -10.43
N SER A 482 11.39 38.94 -10.61
CA SER A 482 10.86 38.09 -9.55
C SER A 482 11.72 36.83 -9.31
N ASP A 483 11.65 36.28 -8.10
CA ASP A 483 12.45 35.10 -7.75
C ASP A 483 11.90 33.82 -8.40
N ILE A 484 12.62 33.32 -9.40
CA ILE A 484 12.29 32.10 -10.15
C ILE A 484 12.14 30.86 -9.26
N THR A 485 13.00 30.68 -8.26
CA THR A 485 12.96 29.50 -7.40
C THR A 485 11.72 29.52 -6.51
N VAL A 486 11.46 30.65 -5.84
CA VAL A 486 10.31 30.82 -4.95
C VAL A 486 9.00 30.67 -5.72
N ASN A 487 8.85 31.34 -6.85
CA ASN A 487 7.62 31.30 -7.65
C ASN A 487 7.32 29.89 -8.19
N ILE A 488 8.34 29.19 -8.71
CA ILE A 488 8.15 27.81 -9.19
C ILE A 488 7.81 26.87 -8.03
N CYS A 489 8.45 26.99 -6.87
CA CYS A 489 8.12 26.19 -5.69
C CYS A 489 6.67 26.43 -5.23
N ILE A 490 6.23 27.69 -5.12
CA ILE A 490 4.85 28.02 -4.72
C ILE A 490 3.83 27.46 -5.73
N LEU A 491 4.02 27.73 -7.03
CA LEU A 491 3.12 27.23 -8.07
C LEU A 491 3.11 25.69 -8.13
N SER A 492 4.25 25.04 -7.87
CA SER A 492 4.34 23.58 -7.80
C SER A 492 3.58 23.03 -6.61
N VAL A 493 3.71 23.62 -5.42
CA VAL A 493 2.94 23.21 -4.22
C VAL A 493 1.45 23.38 -4.45
N LEU A 494 1.02 24.50 -5.01
CA LEU A 494 -0.38 24.76 -5.35
C LEU A 494 -0.90 23.76 -6.39
N PHE A 495 -0.12 23.50 -7.44
CA PHE A 495 -0.41 22.46 -8.42
C PHE A 495 -0.61 21.11 -7.72
N PHE A 496 0.35 20.65 -6.91
CA PHE A 496 0.23 19.37 -6.22
C PHE A 496 -0.97 19.32 -5.26
N GLU A 497 -1.23 20.37 -4.49
CA GLU A 497 -2.37 20.43 -3.58
C GLU A 497 -3.70 20.34 -4.34
N THR A 498 -3.81 21.01 -5.49
CA THR A 498 -5.02 20.91 -6.33
C THR A 498 -5.19 19.54 -6.99
N VAL A 499 -4.09 18.86 -7.33
CA VAL A 499 -4.10 17.48 -7.82
C VAL A 499 -4.60 16.51 -6.73
N LEU A 500 -4.16 16.70 -5.48
CA LEU A 500 -4.60 15.91 -4.32
C LEU A 500 -6.07 16.18 -3.99
N HIS A 501 -6.47 17.45 -3.91
CA HIS A 501 -7.86 17.84 -3.62
C HIS A 501 -8.82 17.44 -4.74
N GLY A 502 -8.36 17.44 -6.00
CA GLY A 502 -9.12 16.96 -7.15
C GLY A 502 -9.33 15.45 -7.20
N GLY A 503 -8.65 14.69 -6.33
CA GLY A 503 -8.70 13.23 -6.30
C GLY A 503 -7.98 12.55 -7.46
N LEU A 504 -7.13 13.29 -8.20
CA LEU A 504 -6.30 12.73 -9.28
C LEU A 504 -5.20 11.80 -8.72
N ILE A 505 -4.74 12.11 -7.51
CA ILE A 505 -3.91 11.23 -6.69
C ILE A 505 -4.76 10.80 -5.48
N PRO A 506 -4.89 9.49 -5.22
CA PRO A 506 -5.72 9.00 -4.13
C PRO A 506 -5.17 9.44 -2.78
N VAL A 507 -5.97 10.21 -2.06
CA VAL A 507 -5.71 10.69 -0.69
C VAL A 507 -6.85 10.27 0.23
N ASN A 508 -6.50 9.89 1.45
CA ASN A 508 -7.47 9.34 2.40
C ASN A 508 -8.13 10.43 3.25
N ILE A 509 -8.89 11.31 2.59
CA ILE A 509 -9.54 12.45 3.27
C ILE A 509 -10.91 12.04 3.85
N GLN A 510 -11.59 11.05 3.27
CA GLN A 510 -12.95 10.65 3.65
C GLN A 510 -13.03 9.34 4.45
N TYR A 511 -11.93 8.90 5.07
CA TYR A 511 -11.89 7.63 5.81
C TYR A 511 -12.97 7.51 6.88
N GLN A 512 -13.33 8.61 7.55
CA GLN A 512 -14.40 8.62 8.54
C GLN A 512 -15.76 8.29 7.91
N ARG A 513 -16.05 8.84 6.73
CA ARG A 513 -17.28 8.54 5.99
C ARG A 513 -17.29 7.12 5.47
N LEU A 514 -16.17 6.65 4.91
CA LEU A 514 -16.00 5.27 4.45
C LEU A 514 -16.22 4.29 5.61
N PHE A 515 -15.58 4.55 6.75
CA PHE A 515 -15.68 3.73 7.96
C PHE A 515 -17.11 3.75 8.51
N ALA A 516 -17.77 4.92 8.55
CA ALA A 516 -19.15 5.06 8.97
C ALA A 516 -20.11 4.27 8.04
N SER A 517 -19.84 4.25 6.74
CA SER A 517 -20.64 3.52 5.73
C SER A 517 -20.30 2.04 5.60
N ALA A 518 -19.30 1.53 6.34
CA ALA A 518 -18.87 0.14 6.21
C ALA A 518 -20.02 -0.81 6.59
N PRO A 519 -20.33 -1.85 5.77
CA PRO A 519 -21.41 -2.80 6.05
C PRO A 519 -21.10 -3.72 7.24
N ILE A 520 -19.84 -3.75 7.68
CA ILE A 520 -19.37 -4.54 8.81
C ILE A 520 -19.54 -3.71 10.08
N GLY A 521 -20.05 -4.30 11.16
CA GLY A 521 -20.11 -3.66 12.47
C GLY A 521 -18.71 -3.49 13.06
N LEU A 522 -18.03 -2.37 12.82
CA LEU A 522 -16.66 -2.12 13.26
C LEU A 522 -16.63 -0.87 14.16
N THR A 523 -15.91 -0.94 15.27
CA THR A 523 -15.76 0.16 16.23
C THR A 523 -14.31 0.27 16.68
N LEU A 524 -13.75 1.48 16.59
CA LEU A 524 -12.44 1.82 17.14
C LEU A 524 -12.63 2.44 18.52
N LEU A 525 -11.99 1.85 19.51
CA LEU A 525 -11.98 2.30 20.90
C LEU A 525 -10.61 2.84 21.25
N ASP A 526 -10.56 3.90 22.07
CA ASP A 526 -9.32 4.40 22.67
C ASP A 526 -8.86 3.52 23.85
N GLU A 527 -7.77 3.92 24.51
CA GLU A 527 -7.23 3.21 25.69
C GLU A 527 -8.17 3.24 26.91
N ASP A 528 -9.10 4.20 26.95
CA ASP A 528 -10.10 4.37 28.02
C ASP A 528 -11.43 3.66 27.71
N GLY A 529 -11.54 3.04 26.53
CA GLY A 529 -12.74 2.35 26.06
C GLY A 529 -13.82 3.27 25.47
N ARG A 530 -13.49 4.52 25.14
CA ARG A 530 -14.39 5.45 24.45
C ARG A 530 -14.34 5.21 22.94
N THR A 531 -15.49 5.34 22.30
CA THR A 531 -15.60 5.17 20.85
C THR A 531 -15.05 6.38 20.10
N VAL A 532 -14.01 6.16 19.30
CA VAL A 532 -13.41 7.17 18.42
C VAL A 532 -14.10 7.17 17.05
N LEU A 533 -14.34 5.98 16.49
CA LEU A 533 -15.04 5.78 15.21
C LEU A 533 -15.91 4.53 15.29
N SER A 534 -17.08 4.57 14.67
CA SER A 534 -18.02 3.45 14.62
C SER A 534 -18.71 3.41 13.25
N SER A 535 -18.91 2.22 12.71
CA SER A 535 -19.72 2.02 11.51
C SER A 535 -21.21 2.05 11.83
N HIS A 536 -22.05 2.37 10.85
CA HIS A 536 -23.50 2.51 11.03
C HIS A 536 -24.16 1.22 11.53
N GLY A 537 -23.62 0.05 11.20
CA GLY A 537 -24.12 -1.26 11.65
C GLY A 537 -23.62 -1.70 13.03
N ALA A 538 -22.65 -0.99 13.63
CA ALA A 538 -22.05 -1.41 14.89
C ALA A 538 -22.89 -0.98 16.10
N ARG A 539 -23.26 -1.93 16.96
CA ARG A 539 -23.92 -1.61 18.22
C ARG A 539 -22.92 -1.06 19.25
N PRO A 540 -23.27 -0.05 20.06
CA PRO A 540 -22.37 0.52 21.06
C PRO A 540 -21.79 -0.55 22.00
N ILE A 541 -20.51 -0.40 22.35
CA ILE A 541 -19.78 -1.31 23.26
C ILE A 541 -19.83 -0.68 24.66
N SER A 542 -20.39 -1.41 25.62
CA SER A 542 -20.42 -0.96 27.01
C SER A 542 -19.05 -1.14 27.68
N ARG A 543 -18.82 -0.40 28.77
CA ARG A 543 -17.55 -0.44 29.52
C ARG A 543 -17.24 -1.84 30.08
N SER A 544 -18.26 -2.61 30.47
CA SER A 544 -18.10 -3.98 30.97
C SER A 544 -17.66 -4.95 29.86
N VAL A 545 -18.20 -4.80 28.64
CA VAL A 545 -17.80 -5.61 27.48
C VAL A 545 -16.38 -5.26 27.05
N TRP A 546 -16.02 -3.96 27.04
CA TRP A 546 -14.66 -3.51 26.77
C TRP A 546 -13.65 -4.08 27.78
N GLN A 547 -13.96 -4.08 29.08
CA GLN A 547 -13.07 -4.68 30.10
C GLN A 547 -12.82 -6.16 29.81
N ARG A 548 -13.86 -6.93 29.47
CA ARG A 548 -13.74 -8.36 29.13
C ARG A 548 -12.89 -8.59 27.89
N LEU A 549 -13.09 -7.81 26.83
CA LEU A 549 -12.28 -7.86 25.61
C LEU A 549 -10.82 -7.46 25.86
N ARG A 550 -10.57 -6.57 26.83
CA ARG A 550 -9.20 -6.20 27.22
C ARG A 550 -8.50 -7.32 28.00
N THR A 551 -9.24 -8.06 28.82
CA THR A 551 -8.68 -9.19 29.60
C THR A 551 -8.26 -10.35 28.70
N ASP A 552 -9.04 -10.64 27.65
CA ASP A 552 -8.75 -11.70 26.70
C ASP A 552 -9.05 -11.24 25.27
N ILE A 553 -8.06 -10.59 24.65
CA ILE A 553 -8.21 -9.97 23.33
C ILE A 553 -8.18 -10.99 22.18
N GLN A 554 -7.66 -12.20 22.42
CA GLN A 554 -7.52 -13.21 21.37
C GLN A 554 -8.76 -14.09 21.23
N GLN A 555 -9.55 -14.23 22.30
CA GLN A 555 -10.77 -15.03 22.27
C GLN A 555 -11.97 -14.17 21.86
N PRO A 556 -12.76 -14.62 20.87
CA PRO A 556 -13.97 -13.91 20.48
C PRO A 556 -15.03 -14.01 21.58
N LEU A 557 -15.58 -12.86 21.95
CA LEU A 557 -16.55 -12.72 23.03
C LEU A 557 -17.98 -12.77 22.48
N LEU A 558 -18.77 -13.73 22.93
CA LEU A 558 -20.19 -13.78 22.60
C LEU A 558 -20.92 -12.63 23.32
N ARG A 559 -21.53 -11.71 22.56
CA ARG A 559 -22.33 -10.60 23.11
C ARG A 559 -23.76 -11.03 23.40
N ASP A 560 -24.38 -11.70 22.43
CA ASP A 560 -25.70 -12.29 22.51
C ASP A 560 -25.72 -13.61 21.70
N ARG A 561 -26.87 -14.30 21.60
CA ARG A 561 -26.95 -15.60 20.92
C ARG A 561 -26.47 -15.54 19.47
N ASP A 562 -26.65 -14.39 18.81
CA ASP A 562 -26.45 -14.23 17.38
C ASP A 562 -25.32 -13.25 17.04
N THR A 563 -24.64 -12.66 18.02
CA THR A 563 -23.59 -11.64 17.78
C THR A 563 -22.32 -12.01 18.53
N GLN A 564 -21.24 -12.15 17.78
CA GLN A 564 -19.90 -12.40 18.31
C GLN A 564 -19.00 -11.18 18.11
N LEU A 565 -18.25 -10.82 19.15
CA LEU A 565 -17.32 -9.69 19.14
C LEU A 565 -15.89 -10.21 19.07
N HIS A 566 -15.12 -9.65 18.15
CA HIS A 566 -13.70 -9.93 18.03
C HIS A 566 -12.92 -8.63 18.21
N ALA A 567 -11.74 -8.69 18.82
CA ALA A 567 -10.93 -7.52 19.10
C ALA A 567 -9.49 -7.71 18.64
N VAL A 568 -8.87 -6.61 18.17
CA VAL A 568 -7.45 -6.56 17.84
C VAL A 568 -6.83 -5.29 18.44
N PRO A 569 -5.62 -5.37 19.05
CA PRO A 569 -4.96 -4.20 19.59
C PRO A 569 -4.44 -3.28 18.48
N VAL A 570 -4.58 -1.97 18.68
CA VAL A 570 -4.05 -0.92 17.82
C VAL A 570 -3.16 0.01 18.67
N ARG A 571 -2.26 0.78 18.06
CA ARG A 571 -1.23 1.60 18.75
C ARG A 571 -1.71 2.49 19.91
N SER A 572 -3.01 2.81 20.01
CA SER A 572 -3.58 3.65 21.06
C SER A 572 -5.00 3.21 21.44
N GLY A 573 -5.26 1.90 21.45
CA GLY A 573 -6.58 1.35 21.77
C GLY A 573 -6.83 -0.01 21.13
N MET A 574 -8.07 -0.27 20.70
CA MET A 574 -8.44 -1.54 20.06
C MET A 574 -9.47 -1.34 18.94
N ALA A 575 -9.42 -2.19 17.93
CA ALA A 575 -10.46 -2.33 16.92
C ALA A 575 -11.34 -3.52 17.28
N VAL A 576 -12.65 -3.31 17.36
CA VAL A 576 -13.63 -4.35 17.67
C VAL A 576 -14.59 -4.51 16.51
N TRP A 577 -14.72 -5.72 15.96
CA TRP A 577 -15.75 -6.02 14.95
C TRP A 577 -16.80 -6.99 15.49
N GLN A 578 -18.01 -6.85 14.96
CA GLN A 578 -19.20 -7.61 15.35
C GLN A 578 -19.61 -8.50 14.18
N GLU A 579 -19.64 -9.80 14.43
CA GLU A 579 -20.04 -10.83 13.48
C GLU A 579 -21.45 -11.32 13.81
N ASP A 580 -22.30 -11.31 12.80
CA ASP A 580 -23.70 -11.79 12.90
C ASP A 580 -23.76 -13.28 12.55
N LEU A 581 -24.09 -14.09 13.55
CA LEU A 581 -24.25 -15.54 13.50
C LEU A 581 -25.73 -15.95 13.34
N SER A 582 -26.67 -15.03 13.17
CA SER A 582 -28.12 -15.32 13.09
C SER A 582 -28.47 -16.30 11.98
N GLN A 583 -27.85 -16.15 10.80
CA GLN A 583 -28.04 -17.07 9.67
C GLN A 583 -27.51 -18.47 9.98
N THR A 584 -26.30 -18.55 10.55
CA THR A 584 -25.66 -19.82 10.93
C THR A 584 -26.50 -20.55 11.99
N ASN A 585 -26.97 -19.82 13.01
CA ASN A 585 -27.82 -20.35 14.06
C ASN A 585 -29.21 -20.77 13.54
N ARG A 586 -29.75 -20.08 12.53
CA ARG A 586 -30.99 -20.48 11.86
C ARG A 586 -30.79 -21.77 11.08
N LEU A 587 -29.76 -21.85 10.26
CA LEU A 587 -29.47 -23.05 9.47
C LEU A 587 -29.22 -24.27 10.36
N ARG A 588 -28.50 -24.08 11.48
CA ARG A 588 -28.30 -25.14 12.48
C ARG A 588 -29.62 -25.68 13.02
N ARG A 589 -30.60 -24.79 13.28
CA ARG A 589 -31.94 -25.20 13.73
C ARG A 589 -32.72 -25.94 12.63
N GLU A 590 -32.64 -25.47 11.39
CA GLU A 590 -33.31 -26.11 10.25
C GLU A 590 -32.74 -27.51 9.99
N ILE A 591 -31.41 -27.67 10.03
CA ILE A 591 -30.75 -28.99 9.91
C ILE A 591 -31.23 -29.92 11.03
N GLN A 592 -31.29 -29.41 12.26
CA GLN A 592 -31.69 -30.22 13.40
C GLN A 592 -33.17 -30.66 13.29
N ASP A 593 -34.06 -29.80 12.82
CA ASP A 593 -35.46 -30.15 12.54
C ASP A 593 -35.59 -31.19 11.41
N VAL A 594 -34.84 -31.01 10.31
CA VAL A 594 -34.81 -31.98 9.20
C VAL A 594 -34.29 -33.33 9.67
N GLN A 595 -33.23 -33.35 10.49
CA GLN A 595 -32.67 -34.57 11.05
C GLN A 595 -33.72 -35.32 11.88
N THR A 596 -34.44 -34.61 12.77
CA THR A 596 -35.51 -35.22 13.58
C THR A 596 -36.63 -35.80 12.71
N ARG A 597 -37.03 -35.10 11.64
CA ARG A 597 -38.05 -35.63 10.70
C ARG A 597 -37.57 -36.85 9.93
N LEU A 598 -36.31 -36.86 9.51
CA LEU A 598 -35.70 -37.96 8.78
C LEU A 598 -35.60 -39.22 9.66
N GLU A 599 -35.20 -39.04 10.92
CA GLU A 599 -35.13 -40.11 11.92
C GLU A 599 -36.52 -40.75 12.13
N ALA A 600 -37.58 -39.94 12.24
CA ALA A 600 -38.96 -40.43 12.35
C ALA A 600 -39.43 -41.17 11.09
N ALA A 601 -39.14 -40.65 9.89
CA ALA A 601 -39.52 -41.29 8.63
C ALA A 601 -38.80 -42.63 8.43
N ASN A 602 -37.51 -42.71 8.77
CA ASN A 602 -36.74 -43.94 8.70
C ASN A 602 -37.26 -45.01 9.67
N ALA A 603 -37.72 -44.61 10.86
CA ALA A 603 -38.36 -45.54 11.80
C ALA A 603 -39.64 -46.16 11.21
N LEU A 604 -40.51 -45.33 10.59
CA LEU A 604 -41.74 -45.80 9.95
C LEU A 604 -41.47 -46.74 8.76
N LEU A 605 -40.52 -46.39 7.88
CA LEU A 605 -40.16 -47.25 6.74
C LEU A 605 -39.64 -48.62 7.19
N ARG A 606 -38.93 -48.66 8.33
CA ARG A 606 -38.42 -49.91 8.90
C ARG A 606 -39.56 -50.80 9.40
N GLU A 607 -40.55 -50.22 10.08
CA GLU A 607 -41.76 -50.95 10.49
C GLU A 607 -42.55 -51.48 9.28
N GLU A 608 -42.74 -50.66 8.24
CA GLU A 608 -43.44 -51.08 7.02
C GLU A 608 -42.74 -52.28 6.34
N GLY A 609 -41.41 -52.23 6.25
CA GLY A 609 -40.60 -53.33 5.70
C GLY A 609 -40.76 -54.64 6.47
N GLU A 610 -40.81 -54.58 7.80
CA GLU A 610 -41.01 -55.78 8.64
C GLU A 610 -42.40 -56.39 8.45
N VAL A 611 -43.45 -55.57 8.35
CA VAL A 611 -44.83 -56.02 8.09
C VAL A 611 -44.92 -56.71 6.73
N LYS A 612 -44.33 -56.13 5.68
CA LYS A 612 -44.36 -56.70 4.33
C LYS A 612 -43.68 -58.06 4.25
N LYS A 613 -42.57 -58.25 4.98
CA LYS A 613 -41.85 -59.53 5.05
C LYS A 613 -42.71 -60.64 5.67
N ARG A 614 -43.47 -60.33 6.74
CA ARG A 614 -44.37 -61.30 7.39
C ARG A 614 -45.52 -61.73 6.47
N LEU A 615 -46.08 -60.79 5.72
CA LEU A 615 -47.17 -61.06 4.77
C LEU A 615 -46.74 -62.04 3.67
N LEU A 616 -45.61 -61.77 3.01
CA LEU A 616 -45.08 -62.63 1.94
C LEU A 616 -44.78 -64.06 2.41
N ALA A 617 -44.29 -64.22 3.64
CA ALA A 617 -44.03 -65.54 4.22
C ALA A 617 -45.35 -66.33 4.42
N ALA A 618 -46.42 -65.68 4.86
CA ALA A 618 -47.72 -66.31 5.04
C ALA A 618 -48.38 -66.73 3.72
N GLU A 619 -48.28 -65.88 2.69
CA GLU A 619 -48.83 -66.18 1.36
C GLU A 619 -48.16 -67.40 0.71
N THR A 620 -46.83 -67.50 0.81
CA THR A 620 -46.07 -68.65 0.26
C THR A 620 -46.49 -69.96 0.91
N ASN A 621 -46.67 -69.97 2.23
CA ASN A 621 -47.13 -71.16 2.96
C ASN A 621 -48.53 -71.60 2.53
N ARG A 622 -49.46 -70.65 2.33
CA ARG A 622 -50.83 -70.97 1.90
C ARG A 622 -50.86 -71.63 0.52
N ALA A 623 -50.10 -71.10 -0.45
CA ALA A 623 -50.04 -71.64 -1.79
C ALA A 623 -49.48 -73.08 -1.85
N LEU A 624 -48.56 -73.44 -0.95
CA LEU A 624 -47.99 -74.79 -0.87
C LEU A 624 -49.03 -75.83 -0.44
N PHE A 625 -49.88 -75.51 0.54
CA PHE A 625 -50.93 -76.42 1.03
C PHE A 625 -52.06 -76.61 0.02
N GLU A 626 -52.51 -75.54 -0.65
CA GLU A 626 -53.57 -75.61 -1.68
C GLU A 626 -53.17 -76.48 -2.90
N GLN A 627 -51.87 -76.68 -3.14
CA GLN A 627 -51.39 -77.55 -4.21
C GLN A 627 -51.34 -79.04 -3.79
N LEU A 628 -51.06 -79.32 -2.51
CA LEU A 628 -51.10 -80.69 -1.96
C LEU A 628 -52.53 -81.27 -2.01
N ASP A 629 -53.52 -80.47 -1.61
CA ASP A 629 -54.92 -80.92 -1.53
C ASP A 629 -55.46 -81.35 -2.91
N ARG A 630 -55.10 -80.62 -3.97
CA ARG A 630 -55.55 -80.92 -5.35
C ARG A 630 -55.03 -82.25 -5.89
N ASP A 631 -53.80 -82.65 -5.54
CA ASP A 631 -53.20 -83.91 -6.01
C ASP A 631 -53.76 -85.13 -5.25
N MET A 632 -54.21 -84.96 -4.00
CA MET A 632 -54.63 -86.06 -3.12
C MET A 632 -56.12 -86.39 -3.18
N GLU A 633 -56.95 -85.46 -3.66
CA GLU A 633 -58.42 -85.53 -3.62
C GLU A 633 -58.99 -86.79 -4.31
N ARG A 634 -58.43 -87.21 -5.46
CA ARG A 634 -58.93 -88.39 -6.21
C ARG A 634 -58.64 -89.73 -5.52
N ARG A 635 -57.46 -89.88 -4.93
CA ARG A 635 -57.02 -91.13 -4.27
C ARG A 635 -57.74 -91.34 -2.94
N ILE A 636 -58.00 -90.25 -2.20
CA ILE A 636 -58.81 -90.27 -0.98
C ILE A 636 -60.27 -90.62 -1.31
N THR A 637 -60.83 -90.06 -2.38
CA THR A 637 -62.23 -90.34 -2.78
C THR A 637 -62.46 -91.82 -3.13
N SER A 638 -61.49 -92.48 -3.78
CA SER A 638 -61.56 -93.93 -4.07
C SER A 638 -61.48 -94.79 -2.79
N LEU A 639 -60.66 -94.36 -1.83
CA LEU A 639 -60.48 -95.05 -0.54
C LEU A 639 -61.72 -94.91 0.36
N VAL A 640 -62.35 -93.74 0.39
CA VAL A 640 -63.63 -93.50 1.09
C VAL A 640 -64.72 -94.43 0.56
N ARG A 641 -64.85 -94.59 -0.76
CA ARG A 641 -65.83 -95.53 -1.36
C ARG A 641 -65.57 -97.00 -1.01
N LEU A 642 -64.30 -97.40 -0.87
CA LEU A 642 -63.92 -98.75 -0.44
C LEU A 642 -64.19 -98.99 1.06
N ILE A 643 -64.03 -97.94 1.89
CA ILE A 643 -64.39 -97.98 3.31
C ILE A 643 -65.92 -98.08 3.48
N GLU A 644 -66.69 -97.33 2.69
CA GLU A 644 -68.16 -97.33 2.74
C GLU A 644 -68.79 -98.67 2.30
N ALA A 645 -68.05 -99.52 1.57
CA ALA A 645 -68.52 -100.81 1.06
C ALA A 645 -68.24 -102.03 1.99
N LEU A 646 -67.79 -101.81 3.22
CA LEU A 646 -67.48 -102.86 4.21
C LEU A 646 -68.76 -103.48 4.83
N PRO A 647 -68.98 -104.81 4.80
CA PRO A 647 -70.01 -105.48 5.59
C PRO A 647 -69.53 -105.74 7.03
N GLU A 648 -70.40 -105.53 8.04
CA GLU A 648 -70.06 -105.61 9.48
C GLU A 648 -69.86 -107.03 10.08
N THR A 649 -69.74 -108.10 9.28
CA THR A 649 -69.60 -109.48 9.81
C THR A 649 -68.29 -110.20 9.41
N GLU A 650 -67.78 -110.99 10.36
CA GLU A 650 -66.41 -111.53 10.59
C GLU A 650 -65.64 -112.31 9.48
N GLN A 651 -65.87 -112.09 8.19
CA GLN A 651 -65.03 -112.64 7.11
C GLN A 651 -64.41 -111.56 6.21
N SER A 652 -63.82 -110.52 6.80
CA SER A 652 -63.26 -109.37 6.05
C SER A 652 -61.76 -109.09 6.30
N LYS A 653 -60.94 -110.09 6.64
CA LYS A 653 -59.48 -109.88 6.80
C LYS A 653 -58.79 -109.38 5.52
N GLY A 654 -59.21 -109.87 4.35
CA GLY A 654 -58.62 -109.51 3.06
C GLY A 654 -58.91 -108.06 2.63
N LEU A 655 -60.14 -107.58 2.82
CA LEU A 655 -60.54 -106.21 2.44
C LEU A 655 -59.92 -105.16 3.38
N THR A 656 -59.87 -105.42 4.67
CA THR A 656 -59.22 -104.52 5.65
C THR A 656 -57.71 -104.40 5.39
N ALA A 657 -57.05 -105.51 5.03
CA ALA A 657 -55.64 -105.50 4.68
C ALA A 657 -55.40 -104.73 3.35
N TYR A 658 -56.31 -104.81 2.39
CA TYR A 658 -56.27 -104.00 1.16
C TYR A 658 -56.47 -102.50 1.42
N ILE A 659 -57.44 -102.11 2.27
CA ILE A 659 -57.62 -100.70 2.67
C ILE A 659 -56.36 -100.16 3.38
N THR A 660 -55.75 -100.97 4.24
CA THR A 660 -54.50 -100.60 4.94
C THR A 660 -53.34 -100.42 3.95
N LEU A 661 -53.26 -101.26 2.92
CA LEU A 661 -52.30 -101.13 1.81
C LEU A 661 -52.50 -99.79 1.07
N CYS A 662 -53.74 -99.42 0.74
CA CYS A 662 -54.07 -98.14 0.10
C CYS A 662 -53.72 -96.92 0.99
N LEU A 663 -53.97 -97.00 2.31
CA LEU A 663 -53.63 -95.92 3.25
C LEU A 663 -52.12 -95.74 3.36
N CYS A 664 -51.36 -96.84 3.40
CA CYS A 664 -49.90 -96.81 3.39
C CYS A 664 -49.37 -96.14 2.12
N HIS A 665 -49.94 -96.51 0.97
CA HIS A 665 -49.60 -95.93 -0.32
C HIS A 665 -49.78 -94.39 -0.35
N ILE A 666 -50.95 -93.91 0.09
CA ILE A 666 -51.23 -92.46 0.16
C ILE A 666 -50.24 -91.78 1.10
N LYS A 667 -50.04 -92.31 2.31
CA LYS A 667 -49.14 -91.73 3.31
C LYS A 667 -47.72 -91.54 2.76
N ARG A 668 -47.18 -92.58 2.11
CA ARG A 668 -45.82 -92.51 1.55
C ARG A 668 -45.76 -91.60 0.32
N ARG A 669 -46.81 -91.49 -0.49
CA ARG A 669 -46.88 -90.50 -1.58
C ARG A 669 -46.94 -89.05 -1.07
N CYS A 670 -47.60 -88.77 0.06
CA CYS A 670 -47.53 -87.44 0.70
C CYS A 670 -46.11 -87.08 1.13
N ASN A 671 -45.40 -88.03 1.72
CA ASN A 671 -44.02 -87.80 2.14
C ASN A 671 -43.11 -87.50 0.95
N LEU A 672 -43.25 -88.29 -0.13
CA LEU A 672 -42.53 -88.07 -1.38
C LEU A 672 -42.86 -86.70 -2.00
N PHE A 673 -44.10 -86.18 -1.88
CA PHE A 673 -44.44 -84.82 -2.34
C PHE A 673 -43.68 -83.73 -1.58
N PHE A 674 -43.59 -83.82 -0.24
CA PHE A 674 -42.85 -82.83 0.55
C PHE A 674 -41.34 -82.87 0.25
N LEU A 675 -40.77 -84.08 0.16
CA LEU A 675 -39.38 -84.25 -0.23
C LEU A 675 -39.13 -83.68 -1.64
N ALA A 676 -40.08 -83.82 -2.57
CA ALA A 676 -39.93 -83.32 -3.94
C ALA A 676 -39.79 -81.79 -4.00
N ARG A 677 -40.44 -81.07 -3.06
CA ARG A 677 -40.33 -79.60 -2.97
C ARG A 677 -39.10 -79.12 -2.20
N GLN A 678 -38.52 -79.97 -1.38
CA GLN A 678 -37.24 -79.71 -0.71
C GLN A 678 -36.05 -79.91 -1.67
N GLY A 679 -36.23 -80.73 -2.72
CA GLY A 679 -35.23 -80.93 -3.78
C GLY A 679 -34.15 -81.97 -3.43
N GLU A 680 -34.35 -82.75 -2.37
CA GLU A 680 -33.40 -83.77 -1.92
C GLU A 680 -33.70 -85.14 -2.58
N PRO A 681 -32.72 -85.91 -3.07
CA PRO A 681 -32.98 -87.25 -3.60
C PRO A 681 -33.36 -88.23 -2.48
N LEU A 682 -34.24 -89.20 -2.77
CA LEU A 682 -34.66 -90.21 -1.79
C LEU A 682 -33.57 -91.29 -1.64
N PRO A 683 -33.03 -91.54 -0.44
CA PRO A 683 -32.07 -92.63 -0.22
C PRO A 683 -32.64 -94.00 -0.62
N GLY A 684 -31.83 -94.84 -1.27
CA GLY A 684 -32.25 -96.18 -1.69
C GLY A 684 -32.70 -97.08 -0.53
N ASP A 685 -32.08 -96.94 0.64
CA ASP A 685 -32.48 -97.64 1.87
C ASP A 685 -33.89 -97.23 2.33
N GLU A 686 -34.26 -95.96 2.16
CA GLU A 686 -35.60 -95.45 2.53
C GLU A 686 -36.66 -95.96 1.55
N LEU A 687 -36.35 -96.02 0.24
CA LEU A 687 -37.23 -96.69 -0.73
C LEU A 687 -37.39 -98.18 -0.42
N SER A 688 -36.31 -98.87 -0.01
CA SER A 688 -36.39 -100.26 0.42
C SER A 688 -37.35 -100.41 1.60
N MET A 689 -37.27 -99.54 2.61
CA MET A 689 -38.20 -99.54 3.74
C MET A 689 -39.66 -99.37 3.27
N TYR A 690 -39.92 -98.47 2.32
CA TYR A 690 -41.28 -98.25 1.82
C TYR A 690 -41.82 -99.48 1.06
N LEU A 691 -40.97 -100.14 0.27
CA LEU A 691 -41.33 -101.36 -0.46
C LEU A 691 -41.51 -102.56 0.48
N ASP A 692 -40.67 -102.68 1.51
CA ASP A 692 -40.80 -103.70 2.56
C ASP A 692 -42.10 -103.52 3.35
N GLU A 693 -42.49 -102.27 3.67
CA GLU A 693 -43.79 -101.97 4.28
C GLU A 693 -44.97 -102.44 3.41
N LEU A 694 -44.92 -102.22 2.08
CA LEU A 694 -45.94 -102.72 1.16
C LEU A 694 -45.97 -104.26 1.12
N ALA A 695 -44.81 -104.91 1.04
CA ALA A 695 -44.70 -106.37 1.02
C ALA A 695 -45.21 -107.01 2.32
N GLU A 696 -44.92 -106.39 3.47
CA GLU A 696 -45.41 -106.85 4.77
C GLU A 696 -46.92 -106.72 4.89
N LEU A 697 -47.51 -105.60 4.45
CA LEU A 697 -48.96 -105.41 4.42
C LEU A 697 -49.65 -106.39 3.46
N ALA A 698 -49.02 -106.68 2.31
CA ALA A 698 -49.49 -107.71 1.38
C ALA A 698 -49.50 -109.11 2.01
N ARG A 699 -48.49 -109.42 2.84
CA ARG A 699 -48.43 -110.68 3.60
C ARG A 699 -49.59 -110.81 4.58
N TYR A 700 -49.98 -109.72 5.26
CA TYR A 700 -51.18 -109.72 6.11
C TYR A 700 -52.47 -109.93 5.31
N ALA A 701 -52.50 -109.54 4.04
CA ALA A 701 -53.62 -109.78 3.12
C ALA A 701 -53.64 -111.20 2.50
N GLY A 702 -52.64 -112.04 2.80
CA GLY A 702 -52.56 -113.43 2.32
C GLY A 702 -51.66 -113.66 1.11
N LEU A 703 -50.95 -112.64 0.61
CA LEU A 703 -49.97 -112.76 -0.48
C LEU A 703 -48.56 -112.98 0.07
N GLN A 704 -47.91 -114.10 -0.24
CA GLN A 704 -46.49 -114.26 0.09
C GLN A 704 -45.63 -113.44 -0.86
N ALA A 705 -45.30 -112.21 -0.47
CA ALA A 705 -44.51 -111.28 -1.26
C ALA A 705 -43.10 -111.09 -0.69
N LEU A 706 -42.10 -111.08 -1.56
CA LEU A 706 -40.72 -110.70 -1.22
C LEU A 706 -40.22 -109.68 -2.24
N ILE A 707 -39.93 -108.46 -1.79
CA ILE A 707 -39.37 -107.41 -2.65
C ILE A 707 -37.95 -107.11 -2.18
N ARG A 708 -37.03 -106.96 -3.12
CA ARG A 708 -35.64 -106.60 -2.85
C ARG A 708 -35.26 -105.38 -3.67
N CYS A 709 -34.84 -104.33 -2.96
CA CYS A 709 -34.28 -103.14 -3.56
C CYS A 709 -32.76 -103.30 -3.67
N GLY A 710 -32.25 -103.48 -4.89
CA GLY A 710 -30.82 -103.48 -5.20
C GLY A 710 -30.22 -102.08 -5.31
N GLN A 711 -31.02 -101.03 -5.13
CA GLN A 711 -30.57 -99.65 -5.25
C GLN A 711 -30.10 -99.09 -3.90
N ARG A 712 -28.80 -98.76 -3.81
CA ARG A 712 -28.19 -98.17 -2.60
C ARG A 712 -27.97 -96.65 -2.69
N ASN A 713 -27.95 -96.10 -3.89
CA ASN A 713 -27.74 -94.66 -4.13
C ASN A 713 -29.07 -93.89 -4.08
N GLY A 714 -29.00 -92.58 -3.82
CA GLY A 714 -30.16 -91.70 -3.83
C GLY A 714 -30.83 -91.67 -5.20
N LEU A 715 -32.14 -91.87 -5.23
CA LEU A 715 -32.98 -91.81 -6.43
C LEU A 715 -33.67 -90.45 -6.53
N GLU A 716 -33.83 -89.96 -7.75
CA GLU A 716 -34.73 -88.84 -8.00
C GLU A 716 -36.15 -89.21 -7.52
N ILE A 717 -36.79 -88.30 -6.80
CA ILE A 717 -38.08 -88.56 -6.14
C ILE A 717 -39.17 -88.94 -7.15
N ARG A 718 -39.10 -88.42 -8.37
CA ARG A 718 -40.01 -88.82 -9.46
C ARG A 718 -39.86 -90.30 -9.80
N SER A 719 -38.62 -90.77 -9.99
CA SER A 719 -38.31 -92.18 -10.27
C SER A 719 -38.66 -93.08 -9.09
N ALA A 720 -38.35 -92.66 -7.85
CA ALA A 720 -38.71 -93.39 -6.64
C ALA A 720 -40.25 -93.51 -6.47
N SER A 721 -40.98 -92.44 -6.78
CA SER A 721 -42.45 -92.43 -6.75
C SER A 721 -43.05 -93.40 -7.74
N LEU A 722 -42.51 -93.49 -8.96
CA LEU A 722 -42.96 -94.44 -9.98
C LEU A 722 -42.66 -95.88 -9.61
N CYS A 723 -41.47 -96.18 -9.06
CA CYS A 723 -41.16 -97.50 -8.53
C CYS A 723 -42.10 -97.92 -7.41
N TYR A 724 -42.45 -96.97 -6.53
CA TYR A 724 -43.38 -97.21 -5.43
C TYR A 724 -44.83 -97.41 -5.93
N ASP A 725 -45.32 -96.55 -6.83
CA ASP A 725 -46.64 -96.70 -7.46
C ASP A 725 -46.73 -98.04 -8.23
N PHE A 726 -45.68 -98.42 -8.97
CA PHE A 726 -45.62 -99.68 -9.72
C PHE A 726 -45.61 -100.92 -8.81
N ALA A 727 -44.85 -100.90 -7.72
CA ALA A 727 -44.89 -101.98 -6.73
C ALA A 727 -46.28 -102.09 -6.09
N PHE A 728 -46.88 -100.96 -5.70
CA PHE A 728 -48.22 -100.95 -5.12
C PHE A 728 -49.26 -101.55 -6.07
N GLU A 729 -49.31 -101.11 -7.33
CA GLU A 729 -50.29 -101.63 -8.29
C GLU A 729 -50.06 -103.12 -8.61
N THR A 730 -48.80 -103.54 -8.66
CA THR A 730 -48.45 -104.95 -8.89
C THR A 730 -48.89 -105.84 -7.73
N ILE A 731 -48.68 -105.40 -6.49
CA ILE A 731 -49.15 -106.10 -5.30
C ILE A 731 -50.68 -106.10 -5.23
N ALA A 732 -51.32 -104.95 -5.51
CA ALA A 732 -52.77 -104.82 -5.50
C ALA A 732 -53.43 -105.75 -6.52
N TRP A 733 -52.85 -105.87 -7.71
CA TRP A 733 -53.29 -106.83 -8.72
C TRP A 733 -53.09 -108.28 -8.23
N ALA A 734 -51.91 -108.62 -7.71
CA ALA A 734 -51.60 -110.00 -7.29
C ALA A 734 -52.53 -110.49 -6.17
N LEU A 735 -52.93 -109.58 -5.27
CA LEU A 735 -53.95 -109.83 -4.25
C LEU A 735 -55.33 -110.12 -4.85
N LYS A 736 -55.74 -109.36 -5.87
CA LYS A 736 -57.04 -109.52 -6.53
C LYS A 736 -57.15 -110.86 -7.26
N GLU A 737 -56.09 -111.24 -7.99
CA GLU A 737 -56.06 -112.45 -8.82
C GLU A 737 -55.53 -113.69 -8.07
N LYS A 738 -55.20 -113.56 -6.77
CA LYS A 738 -54.66 -114.62 -5.90
C LYS A 738 -53.37 -115.27 -6.44
N ALA A 739 -52.53 -114.49 -7.10
CA ALA A 739 -51.28 -114.94 -7.71
C ALA A 739 -50.12 -114.95 -6.69
N SER A 740 -50.08 -115.95 -5.80
CA SER A 740 -49.06 -116.13 -4.75
C SER A 740 -48.15 -117.33 -5.05
N PRO A 741 -46.83 -117.27 -4.81
CA PRO A 741 -46.03 -116.17 -4.25
C PRO A 741 -45.71 -115.06 -5.28
N LEU A 742 -45.31 -113.86 -4.81
CA LEU A 742 -44.87 -112.73 -5.64
C LEU A 742 -43.43 -112.31 -5.28
N MET A 743 -42.49 -112.41 -6.21
CA MET A 743 -41.12 -111.91 -6.00
C MET A 743 -40.85 -110.65 -6.81
N GLY A 744 -40.33 -109.62 -6.17
CA GLY A 744 -39.94 -108.35 -6.79
C GLY A 744 -38.45 -108.10 -6.64
N TYR A 745 -37.78 -107.70 -7.72
CA TYR A 745 -36.39 -107.27 -7.71
C TYR A 745 -36.23 -105.96 -8.46
N LEU A 746 -35.77 -104.93 -7.76
CA LEU A 746 -35.43 -103.63 -8.33
C LEU A 746 -33.93 -103.51 -8.45
N GLU A 747 -33.42 -103.28 -9.64
CA GLU A 747 -31.99 -103.08 -9.89
C GLU A 747 -31.71 -102.03 -10.94
N THR A 748 -30.46 -101.59 -10.99
CA THR A 748 -29.98 -100.68 -12.03
C THR A 748 -29.23 -101.49 -13.08
N GLU A 749 -29.74 -101.49 -14.31
CA GLU A 749 -29.09 -102.10 -15.47
C GLU A 749 -28.68 -101.02 -16.46
N GLY A 750 -27.38 -100.74 -16.54
CA GLY A 750 -26.85 -99.68 -17.40
C GLY A 750 -27.40 -98.30 -17.02
N ALA A 751 -28.02 -97.60 -17.97
CA ALA A 751 -28.64 -96.29 -17.78
C ALA A 751 -30.12 -96.37 -17.40
N CYS A 752 -30.64 -97.56 -17.09
CA CYS A 752 -32.05 -97.78 -16.78
C CYS A 752 -32.22 -98.38 -15.39
N LEU A 753 -33.25 -97.90 -14.69
CA LEU A 753 -33.79 -98.54 -13.51
C LEU A 753 -34.81 -99.58 -13.95
N VAL A 754 -34.63 -100.83 -13.51
CA VAL A 754 -35.45 -101.96 -13.94
C VAL A 754 -36.07 -102.62 -12.72
N PHE A 755 -37.41 -102.63 -12.68
CA PHE A 755 -38.19 -103.27 -11.62
C PHE A 755 -38.93 -104.48 -12.18
N ARG A 756 -38.53 -105.67 -11.73
CA ARG A 756 -39.11 -106.94 -12.17
C ARG A 756 -39.96 -107.57 -11.07
N PHE A 757 -41.09 -108.14 -11.46
CA PHE A 757 -41.96 -108.94 -10.62
C PHE A 757 -42.23 -110.29 -11.27
N LEU A 758 -42.20 -111.35 -10.45
CA LEU A 758 -42.47 -112.74 -10.81
C LEU A 758 -43.62 -113.26 -9.95
N PRO A 759 -44.87 -113.26 -10.46
CA PRO A 759 -46.00 -113.91 -9.79
C PRO A 759 -46.01 -115.43 -10.01
N GLY A 760 -46.49 -116.17 -9.02
CA GLY A 760 -46.60 -117.64 -9.06
C GLY A 760 -47.83 -118.20 -9.78
N GLY A 761 -48.59 -117.38 -10.53
CA GLY A 761 -49.82 -117.80 -11.22
C GLY A 761 -50.01 -117.12 -12.59
N ASP A 762 -50.80 -117.75 -13.46
CA ASP A 762 -51.06 -117.31 -14.85
C ASP A 762 -51.83 -115.97 -14.90
N PRO A 763 -51.27 -114.92 -15.53
CA PRO A 763 -51.88 -113.60 -15.61
C PRO A 763 -52.97 -113.58 -16.70
N GLY A 764 -54.11 -114.22 -16.46
CA GLY A 764 -55.21 -114.26 -17.43
C GLY A 764 -55.71 -112.87 -17.91
N ARG A 765 -55.57 -111.80 -17.09
CA ARG A 765 -55.78 -110.38 -17.47
C ARG A 765 -54.95 -109.42 -16.61
N TRP A 766 -53.77 -109.04 -17.10
CA TRP A 766 -52.94 -108.00 -16.46
C TRP A 766 -53.29 -106.59 -17.00
N GLN A 767 -53.71 -105.67 -16.13
CA GLN A 767 -54.00 -104.26 -16.47
C GLN A 767 -53.54 -103.34 -15.33
N LEU A 768 -52.59 -102.44 -15.61
CA LEU A 768 -52.20 -101.33 -14.74
C LEU A 768 -53.05 -100.10 -15.03
N SER A 769 -53.03 -99.13 -14.12
CA SER A 769 -53.75 -97.88 -14.32
C SER A 769 -53.22 -97.11 -15.53
N GLU A 770 -54.11 -96.43 -16.26
CA GLU A 770 -53.71 -95.51 -17.34
C GLU A 770 -52.82 -94.39 -16.80
N GLU A 771 -53.03 -93.97 -15.54
CA GLU A 771 -52.21 -92.95 -14.87
C GLU A 771 -50.75 -93.39 -14.69
N LEU A 772 -50.52 -94.60 -14.17
CA LEU A 772 -49.16 -95.14 -14.00
C LEU A 772 -48.50 -95.38 -15.36
N THR A 773 -49.24 -95.95 -16.31
CA THR A 773 -48.73 -96.22 -17.65
C THR A 773 -48.33 -94.92 -18.35
N ALA A 774 -49.18 -93.89 -18.30
CA ALA A 774 -48.88 -92.57 -18.83
C ALA A 774 -47.70 -91.89 -18.12
N ALA A 775 -47.59 -92.02 -16.78
CA ALA A 775 -46.50 -91.43 -16.02
C ALA A 775 -45.15 -92.12 -16.29
N VAL A 776 -45.14 -93.44 -16.50
CA VAL A 776 -43.94 -94.19 -16.92
C VAL A 776 -43.54 -93.83 -18.35
N THR A 777 -44.51 -93.73 -19.29
CA THR A 777 -44.24 -93.29 -20.67
C THR A 777 -43.75 -91.83 -20.72
N ALA A 778 -44.27 -90.93 -19.88
CA ALA A 778 -43.83 -89.55 -19.79
C ALA A 778 -42.36 -89.41 -19.35
N MET A 779 -41.85 -90.39 -18.60
CA MET A 779 -40.42 -90.49 -18.23
C MET A 779 -39.59 -91.27 -19.27
N GLY A 780 -40.15 -91.60 -20.44
CA GLY A 780 -39.47 -92.39 -21.47
C GLY A 780 -39.30 -93.88 -21.12
N GLY A 781 -40.01 -94.36 -20.10
CA GLY A 781 -39.99 -95.75 -19.66
C GLY A 781 -41.06 -96.61 -20.34
N GLN A 782 -40.95 -97.92 -20.16
CA GLN A 782 -41.89 -98.90 -20.68
C GLN A 782 -42.18 -99.99 -19.63
N ILE A 783 -43.43 -100.45 -19.58
CA ILE A 783 -43.84 -101.64 -18.83
C ILE A 783 -44.09 -102.77 -19.84
N SER A 784 -43.50 -103.94 -19.59
CA SER A 784 -43.64 -105.13 -20.43
C SER A 784 -43.95 -106.36 -19.59
N CYS A 785 -44.73 -107.28 -20.15
CA CYS A 785 -44.96 -108.61 -19.59
C CYS A 785 -44.31 -109.63 -20.52
N LYS A 786 -43.50 -110.54 -19.97
CA LYS A 786 -42.83 -111.61 -20.71
C LYS A 786 -43.31 -112.96 -20.21
N ASP A 787 -43.64 -113.83 -21.17
CA ASP A 787 -43.89 -115.24 -20.95
C ASP A 787 -42.55 -115.98 -20.84
N LEU A 788 -42.35 -116.76 -19.77
CA LEU A 788 -41.12 -117.48 -19.44
C LEU A 788 -41.40 -118.99 -19.35
N ASP A 789 -42.16 -119.52 -20.31
CA ASP A 789 -42.55 -120.93 -20.50
C ASP A 789 -43.37 -121.54 -19.35
N ASP A 790 -42.79 -121.65 -18.14
CA ASP A 790 -43.41 -122.17 -16.92
C ASP A 790 -43.66 -121.07 -15.85
N ALA A 791 -43.36 -119.80 -16.17
CA ALA A 791 -43.56 -118.63 -15.29
C ALA A 791 -43.85 -117.35 -16.10
N PHE A 792 -44.32 -116.28 -15.43
CA PHE A 792 -44.53 -114.97 -16.05
C PHE A 792 -43.70 -113.89 -15.35
N GLY A 793 -43.17 -112.94 -16.11
CA GLY A 793 -42.40 -111.81 -15.59
C GLY A 793 -42.97 -110.46 -16.02
N ILE A 794 -43.24 -109.58 -15.07
CA ILE A 794 -43.65 -108.20 -15.31
C ILE A 794 -42.45 -107.30 -15.05
N CYS A 795 -42.14 -106.42 -16.00
CA CYS A 795 -40.95 -105.60 -15.94
C CYS A 795 -41.28 -104.15 -16.27
N MET A 796 -40.99 -103.23 -15.36
CA MET A 796 -40.96 -101.79 -15.63
C MET A 796 -39.52 -101.34 -15.81
N THR A 797 -39.27 -100.61 -16.89
CA THR A 797 -37.97 -100.01 -17.19
C THR A 797 -38.13 -98.50 -17.31
N ILE A 798 -37.38 -97.73 -16.53
CA ILE A 798 -37.38 -96.26 -16.57
C ILE A 798 -35.92 -95.80 -16.75
N PRO A 799 -35.62 -94.86 -17.65
CA PRO A 799 -34.27 -94.31 -17.76
C PRO A 799 -33.90 -93.53 -16.48
N LEU A 800 -32.69 -93.76 -15.96
CA LEU A 800 -32.11 -92.92 -14.90
C LEU A 800 -31.67 -91.62 -15.58
N GLY A 801 -32.49 -90.59 -15.45
CA GLY A 801 -32.51 -89.43 -16.33
C GLY A 801 -31.16 -88.75 -16.57
N GLY A 802 -30.91 -88.45 -17.85
CA GLY A 802 -30.26 -87.22 -18.29
C GLY A 802 -31.33 -86.17 -18.60
N GLU A 803 -31.10 -84.96 -18.09
CA GLU A 803 -31.73 -83.66 -18.38
C GLU A 803 -33.25 -83.60 -18.65
N ALA A 804 -33.96 -83.02 -17.67
CA ALA A 804 -35.31 -82.52 -17.81
C ALA A 804 -35.39 -81.44 -18.90
N CYS A 805 -36.19 -81.67 -19.95
CA CYS A 805 -36.68 -80.62 -20.82
C CYS A 805 -37.75 -79.78 -20.10
N GLY A 806 -37.48 -78.47 -19.99
CA GLY A 806 -38.46 -77.37 -20.10
C GLY A 806 -39.52 -77.22 -19.01
#